data_AF-A0A2M9HAB2-F1
#
_entry.id   AF-A0A2M9HAB2-F1
#
_cell.length_a   1.000
_cell.length_b   1.000
_cell.length_c   1.000
_cell.angle_alpha   90.00
_cell.angle_beta   90.00
_cell.angle_gamma   90.00
#
_symmetry.space_group_name_H-M   'P 1'
#
loop_
_entity.id
_entity.type
_entity.pdbx_description
1 polymer ?
#
loop_
_entity_poly.entity_id
_entity_poly.type
_entity_poly.pdbx_seq_one_letter_code
_entity_poly.pdbx_strand_id
1 'polypeptide(L)'
;MATGRPGRHRRGHIHGYGRIGACGRRKHGKRDGGGDAAHRRPHGKLHHARSGRHGDPDRRIKGSDGGYLAVRQNDGAVYSTKDASEASVFNVIEYKYKYQDYVTGTDTIPAETFGSMVTTYSFQDTRSGQYLTIQNYREKNTVAAKYYNDDPTWGSTVYDIYATAGYVGYNERFYMDRNTADGSWAITTHMNSERDIKPGDESDGKSFAKYQTKLSGTRFVTFNTQASTPDKAPYRVTFEKADPQSKVVADNETRDFTHPGIALSATDLDTMKAHVAKGEQPWKGDFDKLLADSHTTNGPKGQNYTEIGRGSYTTWDAPRRDQFDNDAQTAYNNALAWAVTGEAKYGDKAAETITNWTHLKAFNGRDRILGASIGTYRLLAAAEIVTYYDGGYAGFTKDAQTALKNEMLDVFYPVIRDGSAPMLANGSWDDSSIMTMMAIGVYTENAHIYNRAVTMYQDIHVNGSIAAYINDEGVTQEAGRDMDHAQLPIAWMAQICLTAEKQGDSSLWGLYDNRLAKAMNWYAKYNLGHDDVPYSIVDNIYHLRGPFAYWDKINTWINVSYRGFLAPTFETAYAHYRNVEGVDTTWMEKAARAMRPEGYSTLDFLNYSTLTNYNGEATTPRTFIQLRTSEKPWYQNTWDEVNAYRPGSDELPSGVDQTLNSFFSVNGDGTLAITSKWEKAPLFEVVKNADGTYSLLATQNGKYLSVTDEADGADLVVKASAGTIGDNEKFAISGIGGPGATISSPSHDNRQLTITPKSSKDPASTSPKLVLGAAGVKGSFGLMRQASDITVKFDANGGSEVASQTVQWNDPVAEPQAPTRAGYTFTGWYSDAKLTQAWDFKTAKATGDTTLYAGWAKQAAGVDKSGLIALVNKYAGVKQGDYTDASWAKFQDALAKARKALDATTQAQVDQASKELDAAYKALATKPGNNGNGQQQGNAGGAQKPGNSGQQAADGDSSPKPTNGNASNATDGGKPNTNGGALGRTGTAVAGLVTALVLLTGAGTAFIVRRRRA
;
A
#
# COMPACT_ATOMS: atom_id res chain seq x y z
N MET A 1 8.34 -46.69 -40.68
CA MET A 1 9.64 -47.03 -41.30
C MET A 1 10.26 -45.75 -41.88
N ALA A 2 11.56 -45.72 -42.18
CA ALA A 2 12.29 -44.47 -42.46
C ALA A 2 12.87 -44.39 -43.88
N THR A 3 12.66 -43.24 -44.55
CA THR A 3 13.43 -42.65 -45.68
C THR A 3 12.95 -41.19 -45.86
N GLY A 4 13.70 -40.23 -46.42
CA GLY A 4 15.16 -40.20 -46.66
C GLY A 4 15.65 -39.31 -47.83
N ARG A 5 16.03 -38.02 -47.57
CA ARG A 5 16.79 -37.10 -48.48
C ARG A 5 16.04 -36.62 -49.76
N PRO A 6 16.56 -35.68 -50.61
CA PRO A 6 17.86 -34.93 -50.70
C PRO A 6 17.78 -33.48 -50.14
N GLY A 7 18.74 -32.52 -50.22
CA GLY A 7 19.92 -32.23 -51.08
C GLY A 7 19.60 -31.09 -52.10
N ARG A 8 20.47 -30.18 -52.56
CA ARG A 8 21.94 -29.95 -52.41
C ARG A 8 22.35 -28.58 -53.05
N HIS A 9 23.43 -27.91 -52.58
CA HIS A 9 24.11 -26.70 -53.17
C HIS A 9 23.30 -25.36 -53.24
N ARG A 10 23.81 -24.10 -53.24
CA ARG A 10 25.11 -23.35 -53.37
C ARG A 10 25.32 -22.54 -54.69
N ARG A 11 25.69 -21.25 -54.52
CA ARG A 11 26.02 -20.16 -55.52
C ARG A 11 24.79 -19.44 -56.14
N GLY A 12 24.82 -18.13 -56.43
CA GLY A 12 25.76 -17.07 -56.02
C GLY A 12 25.73 -15.76 -56.88
N HIS A 13 26.04 -14.61 -56.24
CA HIS A 13 26.43 -13.27 -56.78
C HIS A 13 25.51 -12.48 -57.76
N ILE A 14 25.45 -11.14 -57.58
CA ILE A 14 25.97 -10.13 -58.55
C ILE A 14 25.92 -8.67 -57.99
N HIS A 15 27.07 -7.96 -58.04
CA HIS A 15 27.31 -6.48 -57.96
C HIS A 15 26.85 -5.73 -56.67
N GLY A 16 27.41 -4.59 -56.21
CA GLY A 16 28.50 -3.69 -56.67
C GLY A 16 27.99 -2.23 -56.75
N TYR A 17 28.57 -1.15 -56.20
CA TYR A 17 29.89 -0.82 -55.58
C TYR A 17 29.69 0.35 -54.55
N GLY A 18 30.66 0.87 -53.75
CA GLY A 18 32.03 0.45 -53.43
C GLY A 18 32.96 1.61 -52.94
N ARG A 19 34.15 1.26 -52.40
CA ARG A 19 35.31 2.11 -51.94
C ARG A 19 35.09 2.89 -50.62
N ILE A 20 36.05 3.05 -49.68
CA ILE A 20 37.51 2.75 -49.53
C ILE A 20 37.75 2.14 -48.11
N GLY A 21 38.75 1.30 -47.77
CA GLY A 21 39.75 0.60 -48.60
C GLY A 21 41.16 0.31 -48.02
N ALA A 22 41.50 0.61 -46.74
CA ALA A 22 42.88 0.49 -46.21
C ALA A 22 43.17 -0.77 -45.34
N CYS A 23 44.44 -1.20 -45.28
CA CYS A 23 44.88 -2.56 -44.92
C CYS A 23 45.64 -2.67 -43.56
N GLY A 24 45.54 -3.81 -42.85
CA GLY A 24 46.31 -4.09 -41.63
C GLY A 24 46.30 -5.55 -41.15
N ARG A 25 47.43 -6.27 -41.28
CA ARG A 25 47.67 -7.65 -40.76
C ARG A 25 48.07 -7.61 -39.26
N ARG A 26 48.15 -8.68 -38.44
CA ARG A 26 48.38 -10.15 -38.65
C ARG A 26 47.89 -10.98 -37.42
N LYS A 27 48.15 -12.31 -37.38
CA LYS A 27 47.69 -13.28 -36.35
C LYS A 27 48.83 -14.03 -35.60
N HIS A 28 48.53 -14.53 -34.39
CA HIS A 28 49.18 -15.63 -33.62
C HIS A 28 50.66 -15.44 -33.19
N GLY A 29 51.19 -16.07 -32.12
CA GLY A 29 50.57 -16.87 -31.04
C GLY A 29 51.54 -17.87 -30.34
N LYS A 30 51.23 -18.28 -29.09
CA LYS A 30 51.88 -19.29 -28.22
C LYS A 30 53.33 -19.05 -27.71
N ARG A 31 53.55 -19.25 -26.40
CA ARG A 31 54.15 -20.51 -25.86
C ARG A 31 54.03 -20.65 -24.33
N ASP A 32 54.25 -21.87 -23.86
CA ASP A 32 53.97 -22.38 -22.51
C ASP A 32 55.24 -22.50 -21.63
N GLY A 33 55.08 -22.63 -20.31
CA GLY A 33 56.15 -22.97 -19.36
C GLY A 33 55.65 -23.01 -17.91
N GLY A 34 55.94 -24.09 -17.18
CA GLY A 34 55.51 -24.31 -15.78
C GLY A 34 56.67 -24.70 -14.85
N GLY A 35 56.36 -24.89 -13.56
CA GLY A 35 57.33 -25.31 -12.53
C GLY A 35 56.68 -25.40 -11.14
N ASP A 36 57.15 -26.36 -10.33
CA ASP A 36 56.38 -26.96 -9.23
C ASP A 36 56.37 -26.26 -7.85
N ALA A 37 55.44 -26.75 -7.04
CA ALA A 37 55.09 -26.42 -5.66
C ALA A 37 56.19 -26.53 -4.59
N ALA A 38 55.97 -25.85 -3.46
CA ALA A 38 56.03 -26.46 -2.12
C ALA A 38 55.31 -25.62 -1.02
N HIS A 39 54.71 -26.34 -0.06
CA HIS A 39 54.19 -25.97 1.28
C HIS A 39 53.84 -24.51 1.69
N ARG A 40 52.61 -24.37 2.21
CA ARG A 40 52.16 -23.29 3.13
C ARG A 40 51.46 -23.88 4.36
N ARG A 41 51.80 -23.41 5.57
CA ARG A 41 50.84 -22.86 6.57
C ARG A 41 51.57 -21.79 7.42
N PRO A 42 50.88 -20.78 7.98
CA PRO A 42 51.53 -19.48 8.28
C PRO A 42 51.62 -19.12 9.77
N HIS A 43 52.62 -18.29 10.11
CA HIS A 43 52.52 -17.34 11.22
C HIS A 43 52.13 -15.96 10.67
N GLY A 44 51.20 -15.27 11.33
CA GLY A 44 50.69 -13.99 10.88
C GLY A 44 51.71 -12.85 10.97
N LYS A 45 51.77 -12.02 9.93
CA LYS A 45 52.28 -10.65 9.99
C LYS A 45 51.28 -9.74 9.30
N LEU A 46 50.84 -8.69 10.01
CA LEU A 46 50.14 -7.56 9.40
C LEU A 46 51.07 -6.95 8.35
N HIS A 47 50.75 -7.14 7.08
CA HIS A 47 51.53 -6.56 6.00
C HIS A 47 51.19 -5.08 5.87
N HIS A 48 52.18 -4.22 6.12
CA HIS A 48 52.13 -2.83 5.66
C HIS A 48 51.89 -2.83 4.14
N ALA A 49 50.68 -2.45 3.73
CA ALA A 49 50.41 -2.08 2.35
C ALA A 49 51.21 -0.80 2.06
N ARG A 50 52.34 -0.94 1.34
CA ARG A 50 53.15 0.21 0.95
C ARG A 50 52.32 1.13 0.07
N SER A 51 52.28 2.41 0.44
CA SER A 51 51.53 3.45 -0.25
C SER A 51 51.85 3.53 -1.73
N GLY A 52 50.82 3.37 -2.57
CA GLY A 52 50.81 4.02 -3.88
C GLY A 52 50.69 5.52 -3.65
N ARG A 53 51.72 6.30 -4.03
CA ARG A 53 51.69 7.75 -3.84
C ARG A 53 50.77 8.42 -4.86
N HIS A 54 49.54 8.71 -4.44
CA HIS A 54 48.77 9.85 -4.94
C HIS A 54 48.35 10.72 -3.74
N GLY A 55 49.35 11.38 -3.15
CA GLY A 55 49.11 12.51 -2.26
C GLY A 55 48.79 13.74 -3.10
N ASP A 56 47.52 14.14 -3.09
CA ASP A 56 47.07 15.43 -3.64
C ASP A 56 47.36 16.53 -2.59
N PRO A 57 47.75 17.76 -2.97
CA PRO A 57 48.56 18.61 -2.11
C PRO A 57 47.78 19.35 -1.02
N ASP A 58 48.41 19.50 0.15
CA ASP A 58 48.35 20.64 1.08
C ASP A 58 47.04 21.43 1.09
N ARG A 59 45.98 20.85 1.67
CA ARG A 59 44.65 21.47 1.69
C ARG A 59 44.45 22.34 2.92
N ARG A 60 44.14 23.62 2.71
CA ARG A 60 43.51 24.48 3.72
C ARG A 60 42.01 24.21 3.74
N ILE A 61 41.48 23.80 4.89
CA ILE A 61 40.05 23.54 5.05
C ILE A 61 39.35 24.89 5.29
N LYS A 62 38.27 25.16 4.55
CA LYS A 62 37.46 26.38 4.66
C LYS A 62 36.08 26.05 5.21
N GLY A 63 35.65 26.77 6.23
CA GLY A 63 34.34 26.61 6.87
C GLY A 63 33.20 27.29 6.10
N SER A 64 31.97 26.91 6.43
CA SER A 64 30.73 27.55 5.95
C SER A 64 30.55 28.98 6.48
N ASP A 65 31.23 29.33 7.58
CA ASP A 65 31.38 30.70 8.12
C ASP A 65 32.27 31.61 7.25
N GLY A 66 32.88 31.05 6.20
CA GLY A 66 33.78 31.74 5.28
C GLY A 66 35.23 31.85 5.79
N GLY A 67 35.54 31.36 6.99
CA GLY A 67 36.88 31.30 7.56
C GLY A 67 37.66 30.04 7.17
N TYR A 68 38.92 29.95 7.57
CA TYR A 68 39.78 28.79 7.40
C TYR A 68 40.07 28.14 8.76
N LEU A 69 40.21 26.82 8.79
CA LEU A 69 40.65 26.12 9.99
C LEU A 69 42.13 26.41 10.27
N ALA A 70 42.45 26.77 11.51
CA ALA A 70 43.79 26.99 12.01
C ALA A 70 44.03 26.21 13.30
N VAL A 71 45.24 25.65 13.46
CA VAL A 71 45.68 24.97 14.68
C VAL A 71 46.51 25.91 15.53
N ARG A 72 46.04 26.17 16.75
CA ARG A 72 46.69 27.04 17.73
C ARG A 72 47.90 26.32 18.32
N GLN A 73 49.10 26.64 17.84
CA GLN A 73 50.29 25.79 18.02
C GLN A 73 50.76 25.60 19.48
N ASN A 74 50.31 26.43 20.42
CA ASN A 74 50.63 26.29 21.85
C ASN A 74 49.86 25.15 22.53
N ASP A 75 48.59 24.92 22.18
CA ASP A 75 47.69 23.96 22.83
C ASP A 75 47.01 22.95 21.87
N GLY A 76 47.05 23.20 20.57
CA GLY A 76 46.45 22.36 19.53
C GLY A 76 44.97 22.66 19.27
N ALA A 77 44.36 23.68 19.89
CA ALA A 77 42.96 24.02 19.63
C ALA A 77 42.71 24.34 18.15
N VAL A 78 41.62 23.83 17.58
CA VAL A 78 41.26 24.02 16.16
C VAL A 78 40.18 25.09 16.08
N TYR A 79 40.48 26.21 15.43
CA TYR A 79 39.61 27.39 15.40
C TYR A 79 39.42 27.93 13.98
N SER A 80 38.41 28.79 13.79
CA SER A 80 38.22 29.53 12.54
C SER A 80 39.01 30.84 12.54
N THR A 81 39.71 31.14 11.44
CA THR A 81 40.34 32.44 11.20
C THR A 81 40.02 32.95 9.80
N LYS A 82 39.75 34.25 9.68
CA LYS A 82 39.52 34.89 8.38
C LYS A 82 40.83 35.31 7.70
N ASP A 83 41.96 35.23 8.41
CA ASP A 83 43.29 35.42 7.83
C ASP A 83 43.81 34.13 7.21
N ALA A 84 43.87 34.10 5.88
CA ALA A 84 44.41 32.97 5.12
C ALA A 84 45.92 32.71 5.34
N SER A 85 46.64 33.56 6.07
CA SER A 85 48.03 33.33 6.49
C SER A 85 48.13 32.61 7.84
N GLU A 86 47.17 32.79 8.74
CA GLU A 86 47.07 32.01 9.99
C GLU A 86 46.62 30.56 9.74
N ALA A 87 45.82 30.35 8.69
CA ALA A 87 45.24 29.07 8.28
C ALA A 87 46.23 27.89 8.32
N SER A 88 45.79 26.78 8.92
CA SER A 88 46.52 25.51 8.90
C SER A 88 46.37 24.81 7.54
N VAL A 89 47.40 24.05 7.20
CA VAL A 89 47.44 23.17 6.05
C VAL A 89 47.36 21.74 6.58
N PHE A 90 46.50 20.92 5.98
CA PHE A 90 46.26 19.55 6.43
C PHE A 90 46.63 18.53 5.36
N ASN A 91 47.39 17.50 5.75
CA ASN A 91 47.41 16.24 4.99
C ASN A 91 46.07 15.53 5.25
N VAL A 92 45.30 15.28 4.20
CA VAL A 92 44.14 14.39 4.26
C VAL A 92 44.61 12.98 3.95
N ILE A 93 44.52 12.07 4.91
CA ILE A 93 45.03 10.69 4.78
C ILE A 93 43.85 9.72 4.80
N GLU A 94 43.71 8.95 3.72
CA GLU A 94 42.70 7.90 3.58
C GLU A 94 43.16 6.60 4.25
N TYR A 95 42.33 6.08 5.17
CA TYR A 95 42.49 4.80 5.84
C TYR A 95 41.42 3.82 5.36
N LYS A 96 41.88 2.74 4.73
CA LYS A 96 41.06 1.57 4.38
C LYS A 96 41.47 0.39 5.25
N TYR A 97 40.61 0.00 6.18
CA TYR A 97 40.86 -1.04 7.19
C TYR A 97 39.69 -2.02 7.25
N LYS A 98 39.91 -3.26 7.71
CA LYS A 98 38.79 -4.13 8.05
C LYS A 98 38.27 -3.76 9.43
N TYR A 99 36.95 -3.72 9.62
CA TYR A 99 36.33 -3.32 10.89
C TYR A 99 36.89 -4.10 12.10
N GLN A 100 37.12 -5.41 11.91
CA GLN A 100 37.76 -6.33 12.86
C GLN A 100 39.14 -5.84 13.39
N ASP A 101 39.92 -5.09 12.59
CA ASP A 101 41.32 -4.77 12.87
C ASP A 101 41.45 -3.62 13.91
N TYR A 102 40.32 -3.02 14.34
CA TYR A 102 40.25 -1.86 15.24
C TYR A 102 39.35 -2.09 16.47
N VAL A 103 38.98 -3.33 16.79
CA VAL A 103 38.24 -3.68 18.01
C VAL A 103 39.04 -4.67 18.84
N THR A 104 39.48 -4.27 20.03
CA THR A 104 40.32 -5.07 20.93
C THR A 104 39.83 -5.01 22.37
N GLY A 105 39.18 -6.09 22.82
CA GLY A 105 38.77 -6.30 24.22
C GLY A 105 37.26 -6.27 24.45
N THR A 106 36.69 -7.44 24.75
CA THR A 106 35.36 -7.71 25.37
C THR A 106 34.07 -7.13 24.77
N ASP A 107 34.12 -6.16 23.85
CA ASP A 107 32.93 -5.70 23.12
C ASP A 107 32.37 -6.86 22.25
N THR A 108 31.15 -7.31 22.53
CA THR A 108 30.47 -8.34 21.74
C THR A 108 30.00 -7.77 20.40
N ILE A 109 30.83 -7.91 19.38
CA ILE A 109 30.49 -7.56 17.98
C ILE A 109 29.52 -8.61 17.41
N PRO A 110 28.39 -8.21 16.80
CA PRO A 110 27.58 -9.11 15.96
C PRO A 110 28.40 -9.67 14.79
N ALA A 111 28.15 -10.92 14.41
CA ALA A 111 28.95 -11.66 13.42
C ALA A 111 28.98 -10.98 12.04
N GLU A 112 27.88 -10.31 11.68
CA GLU A 112 27.67 -9.57 10.44
C GLU A 112 28.58 -8.34 10.23
N THR A 113 29.29 -7.87 11.27
CA THR A 113 30.27 -6.77 11.10
C THR A 113 31.71 -7.28 10.88
N PHE A 114 31.92 -8.59 10.83
CA PHE A 114 33.25 -9.20 10.92
C PHE A 114 34.02 -9.20 9.58
N GLY A 115 34.93 -8.24 9.42
CA GLY A 115 35.93 -8.25 8.34
C GLY A 115 35.59 -7.41 7.09
N SER A 116 34.52 -6.61 7.14
CA SER A 116 34.14 -5.63 6.12
C SER A 116 35.16 -4.48 6.02
N MET A 117 35.40 -3.98 4.80
CA MET A 117 36.32 -2.86 4.56
C MET A 117 35.63 -1.52 4.77
N VAL A 118 36.14 -0.69 5.68
CA VAL A 118 35.66 0.68 5.94
C VAL A 118 36.69 1.68 5.39
N THR A 119 36.22 2.78 4.81
CA THR A 119 37.06 3.93 4.42
C THR A 119 36.79 5.08 5.38
N THR A 120 37.85 5.62 6.00
CA THR A 120 37.79 6.83 6.85
C THR A 120 38.96 7.74 6.49
N TYR A 121 38.88 9.00 6.89
CA TYR A 121 39.90 10.01 6.66
C TYR A 121 40.39 10.56 8.00
N SER A 122 41.68 10.86 8.11
CA SER A 122 42.24 11.67 9.19
C SER A 122 42.89 12.91 8.61
N PHE A 123 42.95 13.97 9.40
CA PHE A 123 43.54 15.25 9.00
C PHE A 123 44.76 15.53 9.88
N GLN A 124 45.95 15.65 9.29
CA GLN A 124 47.18 15.96 10.01
C GLN A 124 47.59 17.41 9.75
N ASP A 125 47.70 18.26 10.77
CA ASP A 125 48.24 19.61 10.62
C ASP A 125 49.73 19.53 10.26
N THR A 126 50.12 20.07 9.09
CA THR A 126 51.47 19.88 8.56
C THR A 126 52.55 20.66 9.32
N ARG A 127 52.14 21.60 10.21
CA ARG A 127 53.05 22.42 11.02
C ARG A 127 53.46 21.73 12.32
N SER A 128 52.49 21.14 13.03
CA SER A 128 52.72 20.36 14.27
C SER A 128 53.01 18.88 14.02
N GLY A 129 52.55 18.33 12.89
CA GLY A 129 52.55 16.89 12.60
C GLY A 129 51.48 16.10 13.37
N GLN A 130 50.58 16.77 14.10
CA GLN A 130 49.54 16.16 14.93
C GLN A 130 48.22 16.02 14.18
N TYR A 131 47.41 15.03 14.56
CA TYR A 131 46.13 14.72 13.93
C TYR A 131 44.95 15.39 14.64
N LEU A 132 43.93 15.76 13.86
CA LEU A 132 42.62 16.17 14.35
C LEU A 132 41.95 15.03 15.12
N THR A 133 41.34 15.38 16.24
CA THR A 133 40.68 14.47 17.18
C THR A 133 39.66 15.24 18.02
N ILE A 134 38.65 14.51 18.51
CA ILE A 134 37.67 14.97 19.49
C ILE A 134 38.15 14.85 20.94
N GLN A 135 39.30 14.18 21.18
CA GLN A 135 39.90 14.01 22.51
C GLN A 135 41.16 14.88 22.64
N ASN A 136 41.47 15.37 23.84
CA ASN A 136 42.67 16.19 24.08
C ASN A 136 43.81 15.38 24.73
N TYR A 137 44.87 15.07 23.98
CA TYR A 137 45.95 14.16 24.39
C TYR A 137 47.14 14.82 25.11
N ARG A 138 46.93 15.90 25.87
CA ARG A 138 48.07 16.68 26.38
C ARG A 138 48.81 16.08 27.58
N GLU A 139 50.11 15.97 27.34
CA GLU A 139 51.25 15.80 28.27
C GLU A 139 51.41 14.46 28.99
N LYS A 140 52.32 13.67 28.41
CA LYS A 140 53.19 12.72 29.13
C LYS A 140 53.78 13.38 30.40
N ASN A 141 53.98 12.56 31.43
CA ASN A 141 54.79 12.81 32.65
C ASN A 141 54.12 13.47 33.87
N THR A 142 52.78 13.55 33.96
CA THR A 142 52.12 13.65 35.29
C THR A 142 51.03 12.60 35.46
N VAL A 143 50.88 12.08 36.68
CA VAL A 143 49.93 10.99 37.02
C VAL A 143 48.49 11.52 37.19
N ALA A 144 48.19 12.68 36.59
CA ALA A 144 46.96 13.44 36.78
C ALA A 144 46.42 14.05 35.46
N ALA A 145 46.81 13.50 34.30
CA ALA A 145 46.20 13.84 33.02
C ALA A 145 44.69 13.53 33.07
N LYS A 146 43.85 14.58 33.08
CA LYS A 146 42.40 14.47 32.93
C LYS A 146 42.08 14.36 31.44
N TYR A 147 41.58 13.21 31.02
CA TYR A 147 41.19 12.94 29.63
C TYR A 147 39.80 13.49 29.26
N TYR A 148 39.26 14.40 30.09
CA TYR A 148 37.93 15.00 29.97
C TYR A 148 38.02 16.48 29.60
N ASN A 149 37.04 16.96 28.83
CA ASN A 149 36.70 18.39 28.78
C ASN A 149 35.96 18.74 30.08
N ASP A 150 36.73 19.02 31.14
CA ASP A 150 36.29 19.06 32.54
C ASP A 150 35.57 20.37 32.90
N ASP A 151 34.55 20.76 32.12
CA ASP A 151 33.52 21.71 32.57
C ASP A 151 32.65 20.99 33.62
N PRO A 152 32.58 21.46 34.88
CA PRO A 152 31.78 20.79 35.92
C PRO A 152 30.26 20.99 35.76
N THR A 153 29.83 21.77 34.77
CA THR A 153 28.43 21.87 34.36
C THR A 153 28.16 21.01 33.12
N TRP A 154 26.88 20.72 32.86
CA TRP A 154 26.35 20.03 31.68
C TRP A 154 26.45 18.49 31.61
N GLY A 155 25.28 17.86 31.62
CA GLY A 155 25.02 16.74 30.72
C GLY A 155 24.57 17.30 29.36
N SER A 156 25.52 17.75 28.52
CA SER A 156 25.23 18.28 27.18
C SER A 156 25.89 17.46 26.07
N THR A 157 25.47 17.73 24.83
CA THR A 157 25.87 17.01 23.63
C THR A 157 26.99 17.71 22.85
N VAL A 158 27.91 18.41 23.53
CA VAL A 158 28.86 19.35 22.90
C VAL A 158 30.32 19.02 23.20
N TYR A 159 31.16 18.95 22.15
CA TYR A 159 32.56 18.52 22.22
C TYR A 159 33.50 19.44 21.43
N ASP A 160 34.66 19.79 21.98
CA ASP A 160 35.66 20.69 21.37
C ASP A 160 36.71 19.90 20.55
N ILE A 161 37.10 20.38 19.36
CA ILE A 161 38.05 19.69 18.46
C ILE A 161 39.51 20.19 18.64
N TYR A 162 40.45 19.25 18.71
CA TYR A 162 41.88 19.51 18.89
C TYR A 162 42.76 18.79 17.85
N ALA A 163 43.91 19.38 17.53
CA ALA A 163 44.98 18.77 16.73
C ALA A 163 46.11 18.31 17.67
N THR A 164 45.86 17.31 18.52
CA THR A 164 46.81 16.87 19.56
C THR A 164 47.26 15.41 19.46
N ALA A 165 46.58 14.57 18.67
CA ALA A 165 46.93 13.16 18.56
C ALA A 165 48.26 12.97 17.81
N GLY A 166 49.17 12.18 18.38
CA GLY A 166 50.48 11.87 17.76
C GLY A 166 50.45 10.73 16.73
N TYR A 167 49.30 10.07 16.59
CA TYR A 167 49.01 8.96 15.69
C TYR A 167 47.51 8.94 15.39
N VAL A 168 47.06 8.10 14.44
CA VAL A 168 45.63 7.95 14.10
C VAL A 168 45.06 6.73 14.81
N GLY A 169 44.22 6.95 15.81
CA GLY A 169 43.43 5.93 16.49
C GLY A 169 42.00 5.85 15.96
N TYR A 170 41.04 5.73 16.89
CA TYR A 170 39.60 5.69 16.60
C TYR A 170 38.98 7.10 16.63
N ASN A 171 39.40 7.94 17.57
CA ASN A 171 38.85 9.29 17.81
C ASN A 171 39.34 10.31 16.75
N GLU A 172 40.31 9.91 15.92
CA GLU A 172 41.01 10.70 14.88
C GLU A 172 40.45 10.46 13.46
N ARG A 173 39.34 9.72 13.35
CA ARG A 173 38.79 9.24 12.09
C ARG A 173 37.39 9.77 11.82
N PHE A 174 37.23 10.26 10.60
CA PHE A 174 36.03 10.92 10.09
C PHE A 174 35.62 10.30 8.76
N TYR A 175 34.35 10.38 8.39
CA TYR A 175 33.95 10.25 6.99
C TYR A 175 34.05 11.61 6.29
N MET A 176 34.14 11.60 4.96
CA MET A 176 34.22 12.81 4.14
C MET A 176 33.28 12.67 2.95
N ASP A 177 32.20 13.44 2.96
CA ASP A 177 31.14 13.38 1.97
C ASP A 177 31.12 14.68 1.18
N ARG A 178 31.28 14.59 -0.14
CA ARG A 178 31.37 15.79 -0.99
C ARG A 178 29.98 16.30 -1.34
N ASN A 179 29.67 17.53 -0.94
CA ASN A 179 28.51 18.24 -1.47
C ASN A 179 28.75 18.58 -2.95
N THR A 180 27.85 18.14 -3.83
CA THR A 180 27.96 18.37 -5.27
C THR A 180 27.34 19.69 -5.73
N ALA A 181 26.54 20.35 -4.88
CA ALA A 181 25.85 21.60 -5.23
C ALA A 181 26.81 22.80 -5.32
N ASP A 182 27.68 22.94 -4.31
CA ASP A 182 28.68 24.02 -4.18
C ASP A 182 30.13 23.50 -4.28
N GLY A 183 30.32 22.18 -4.29
CA GLY A 183 31.61 21.52 -4.32
C GLY A 183 32.31 21.39 -2.96
N SER A 184 31.64 21.79 -1.86
CA SER A 184 32.13 21.70 -0.48
C SER A 184 32.20 20.25 0.03
N TRP A 185 32.62 20.06 1.28
CA TRP A 185 32.77 18.74 1.90
C TRP A 185 32.20 18.77 3.31
N ALA A 186 31.28 17.87 3.60
CA ALA A 186 30.94 17.51 4.97
C ALA A 186 32.04 16.59 5.53
N ILE A 187 32.34 16.76 6.82
CA ILE A 187 33.28 15.93 7.57
C ILE A 187 32.52 15.44 8.79
N THR A 188 32.17 14.16 8.83
CA THR A 188 31.28 13.57 9.85
C THR A 188 32.03 12.58 10.73
N THR A 189 31.61 12.42 11.98
CA THR A 189 32.20 11.41 12.88
C THR A 189 31.42 10.10 12.81
N HIS A 190 32.09 9.00 13.13
CA HIS A 190 31.58 7.64 13.03
C HIS A 190 31.39 6.96 14.41
N MET A 191 31.55 7.74 15.49
CA MET A 191 31.61 7.23 16.86
C MET A 191 30.24 7.19 17.53
N ASN A 192 29.92 6.04 18.12
CA ASN A 192 28.84 5.86 19.12
C ASN A 192 29.39 5.78 20.55
N SER A 193 30.69 6.00 20.74
CA SER A 193 31.36 5.97 22.03
C SER A 193 32.73 6.64 21.93
N GLU A 194 33.16 7.28 23.02
CA GLU A 194 34.54 7.73 23.17
C GLU A 194 35.38 6.61 23.77
N ARG A 195 36.59 6.41 23.22
CA ARG A 195 37.57 5.46 23.75
C ARG A 195 38.73 6.22 24.39
N ASP A 196 38.88 6.09 25.71
CA ASP A 196 40.06 6.59 26.41
C ASP A 196 41.13 5.49 26.57
N ILE A 197 42.37 5.79 26.18
CA ILE A 197 43.52 4.88 26.23
C ILE A 197 44.75 5.67 26.66
N LYS A 198 45.39 5.28 27.76
CA LYS A 198 46.63 5.90 28.20
C LYS A 198 47.82 5.37 27.36
N PRO A 199 48.71 6.25 26.87
CA PRO A 199 49.91 5.82 26.14
C PRO A 199 50.76 4.87 27.01
N GLY A 200 50.87 3.61 26.58
CA GLY A 200 51.54 2.53 27.33
C GLY A 200 50.64 1.37 27.79
N ASP A 201 49.33 1.58 27.98
CA ASP A 201 48.39 0.52 28.40
C ASP A 201 48.00 -0.43 27.23
N GLU A 202 48.58 -0.21 26.05
CA GLU A 202 48.34 -0.91 24.77
C GLU A 202 48.61 -2.44 24.79
N SER A 203 49.22 -2.97 25.85
CA SER A 203 49.90 -4.28 25.84
C SER A 203 49.16 -5.44 26.52
N ASP A 204 48.11 -5.20 27.33
CA ASP A 204 47.52 -6.23 28.20
C ASP A 204 46.16 -6.81 27.72
N GLY A 205 45.50 -6.16 26.76
CA GLY A 205 44.21 -6.57 26.21
C GLY A 205 43.01 -6.54 27.18
N LYS A 206 43.17 -6.03 28.40
CA LYS A 206 42.18 -6.07 29.48
C LYS A 206 41.83 -4.70 30.06
N SER A 207 42.71 -3.71 29.91
CA SER A 207 42.49 -2.35 30.40
C SER A 207 41.41 -1.57 29.62
N PHE A 208 41.08 -2.01 28.40
CA PHE A 208 40.18 -1.35 27.44
C PHE A 208 38.73 -1.14 27.91
N ALA A 209 38.17 -2.06 28.69
CA ALA A 209 36.75 -2.03 29.06
C ALA A 209 36.39 -0.98 30.14
N LYS A 210 37.37 -0.26 30.70
CA LYS A 210 37.22 0.50 31.94
C LYS A 210 36.91 1.99 31.76
N TYR A 211 37.06 2.53 30.55
CA TYR A 211 37.01 3.97 30.28
C TYR A 211 36.22 4.33 29.00
N GLN A 212 35.20 3.53 28.64
CA GLN A 212 34.29 3.87 27.53
C GLN A 212 33.18 4.82 28.00
N THR A 213 32.97 5.94 27.28
CA THR A 213 31.79 6.80 27.43
C THR A 213 30.85 6.56 26.25
N LYS A 214 29.61 6.12 26.51
CA LYS A 214 28.62 5.84 25.44
C LYS A 214 27.94 7.11 24.92
N LEU A 215 27.75 7.18 23.61
CA LEU A 215 27.01 8.24 22.89
C LEU A 215 25.82 7.59 22.16
N SER A 216 24.63 8.19 22.21
CA SER A 216 23.38 7.53 21.76
C SER A 216 22.84 8.06 20.42
N GLY A 217 22.80 7.18 19.41
CA GLY A 217 22.18 7.43 18.09
C GLY A 217 23.11 8.00 17.02
N THR A 218 22.69 7.91 15.76
CA THR A 218 23.36 8.51 14.59
C THR A 218 23.34 10.03 14.69
N ARG A 219 24.49 10.70 14.51
CA ARG A 219 24.66 12.12 14.81
C ARG A 219 25.56 12.83 13.80
N PHE A 220 25.15 14.03 13.39
CA PHE A 220 25.93 14.89 12.49
C PHE A 220 27.09 15.60 13.23
N VAL A 221 28.07 16.07 12.46
CA VAL A 221 29.12 16.99 12.93
C VAL A 221 28.91 18.34 12.25
N THR A 222 28.12 19.20 12.88
CA THR A 222 27.97 20.60 12.49
C THR A 222 29.08 21.40 13.17
N PHE A 223 30.01 21.97 12.38
CA PHE A 223 31.11 22.81 12.87
C PHE A 223 30.60 24.19 13.31
N ASN A 224 29.87 24.23 14.41
CA ASN A 224 29.26 25.47 14.92
C ASN A 224 30.29 26.28 15.70
N THR A 225 30.71 27.43 15.13
CA THR A 225 31.21 28.54 15.93
C THR A 225 30.04 29.12 16.74
N GLN A 226 30.03 28.95 18.06
CA GLN A 226 29.02 29.62 18.89
C GLN A 226 29.19 31.14 18.71
N ALA A 227 28.15 31.80 18.20
CA ALA A 227 28.22 33.11 17.54
C ALA A 227 28.43 34.33 18.46
N SER A 228 29.24 34.17 19.52
CA SER A 228 29.61 35.22 20.47
C SER A 228 30.99 35.03 21.14
N THR A 229 31.68 33.89 20.94
CA THR A 229 33.02 33.66 21.49
C THR A 229 34.14 34.26 20.60
N PRO A 230 35.31 34.63 21.16
CA PRO A 230 36.36 35.34 20.42
C PRO A 230 36.95 34.56 19.25
N ASP A 231 37.52 35.29 18.28
CA ASP A 231 38.50 34.72 17.34
C ASP A 231 39.56 33.94 18.13
N LYS A 232 39.79 32.68 17.76
CA LYS A 232 40.61 31.66 18.47
C LYS A 232 39.91 30.84 19.57
N ALA A 233 38.58 30.85 19.69
CA ALA A 233 37.84 29.78 20.39
C ALA A 233 37.83 28.47 19.57
N PRO A 234 37.88 27.28 20.19
CA PRO A 234 37.84 26.00 19.47
C PRO A 234 36.49 25.75 18.78
N TYR A 235 36.52 25.00 17.68
CA TYR A 235 35.33 24.49 16.99
C TYR A 235 34.62 23.44 17.84
N ARG A 236 33.29 23.55 17.90
CA ARG A 236 32.40 22.66 18.65
C ARG A 236 31.58 21.78 17.73
N VAL A 237 31.58 20.49 18.05
CA VAL A 237 30.59 19.51 17.59
C VAL A 237 29.39 19.63 18.51
N THR A 238 28.19 19.87 17.97
CA THR A 238 26.93 19.75 18.72
C THR A 238 26.16 18.57 18.17
N PHE A 239 25.81 17.59 19.01
CA PHE A 239 24.83 16.57 18.62
C PHE A 239 23.43 17.08 18.92
N GLU A 240 22.60 17.16 17.88
CA GLU A 240 21.22 17.60 18.00
C GLU A 240 20.31 16.49 18.54
N LYS A 241 19.11 16.88 18.98
CA LYS A 241 18.13 15.99 19.58
C LYS A 241 17.19 15.47 18.50
N ALA A 242 16.84 14.18 18.54
CA ALA A 242 15.88 13.58 17.63
C ALA A 242 14.53 14.35 17.61
N ASP A 243 13.87 14.35 16.44
CA ASP A 243 12.58 15.02 16.23
C ASP A 243 11.56 14.55 17.28
N PRO A 244 10.79 15.44 17.93
CA PRO A 244 9.76 15.06 18.90
C PRO A 244 8.61 14.21 18.34
N GLN A 245 8.44 14.11 17.02
CA GLN A 245 7.55 13.15 16.36
C GLN A 245 8.21 11.79 16.07
N SER A 246 9.54 11.70 16.12
CA SER A 246 10.26 10.44 15.89
C SER A 246 10.24 9.54 17.13
N LYS A 247 9.94 8.26 16.93
CA LYS A 247 10.21 7.23 17.94
C LYS A 247 11.71 6.98 18.01
N VAL A 248 12.31 7.31 19.14
CA VAL A 248 13.68 6.87 19.47
C VAL A 248 13.63 5.36 19.77
N VAL A 249 13.78 4.54 18.74
CA VAL A 249 13.89 3.08 18.88
C VAL A 249 15.28 2.74 19.43
N ALA A 250 15.33 2.01 20.54
CA ALA A 250 16.61 1.67 21.18
C ALA A 250 17.34 0.56 20.42
N ASP A 251 18.59 0.81 20.03
CA ASP A 251 19.47 -0.09 19.28
C ASP A 251 19.95 -1.33 20.10
N ASN A 252 19.27 -1.65 21.19
CA ASN A 252 19.62 -2.73 22.12
C ASN A 252 18.39 -3.46 22.71
N GLU A 253 17.19 -3.23 22.17
CA GLU A 253 15.99 -3.98 22.54
C GLU A 253 15.95 -5.33 21.80
N THR A 254 15.82 -6.42 22.57
CA THR A 254 15.51 -7.74 22.04
C THR A 254 14.08 -7.73 21.50
N ARG A 255 13.92 -7.85 20.18
CA ARG A 255 12.62 -7.88 19.50
C ARG A 255 12.23 -9.32 19.16
N ASP A 256 11.06 -9.74 19.62
CA ASP A 256 10.36 -10.90 19.06
C ASP A 256 9.68 -10.49 17.75
N PHE A 257 9.91 -11.27 16.68
CA PHE A 257 9.32 -11.02 15.36
C PHE A 257 8.04 -11.86 15.15
N THR A 258 7.02 -11.25 14.55
CA THR A 258 5.75 -11.90 14.19
C THR A 258 5.88 -12.50 12.80
N HIS A 259 5.51 -13.78 12.64
CA HIS A 259 5.61 -14.50 11.37
C HIS A 259 4.34 -15.36 11.08
N PRO A 260 3.78 -15.31 9.86
CA PRO A 260 4.03 -14.29 8.82
C PRO A 260 3.75 -12.86 9.32
N GLY A 261 4.45 -11.88 8.76
CA GLY A 261 4.37 -10.47 9.13
C GLY A 261 5.16 -9.51 8.21
N ILE A 262 5.49 -9.92 6.97
CA ILE A 262 5.92 -9.05 5.86
C ILE A 262 4.71 -8.87 4.94
N ALA A 263 4.10 -7.68 4.98
CA ALA A 263 2.76 -7.37 4.46
C ALA A 263 1.59 -8.18 5.07
N LEU A 264 1.71 -9.50 5.24
CA LEU A 264 0.60 -10.41 5.55
C LEU A 264 0.89 -11.26 6.80
N SER A 265 -0.12 -11.47 7.63
CA SER A 265 -0.12 -12.43 8.73
C SER A 265 -0.85 -13.72 8.39
N ALA A 266 -0.71 -14.76 9.21
CA ALA A 266 -1.50 -15.98 9.09
C ALA A 266 -3.03 -15.70 9.07
N THR A 267 -3.50 -14.69 9.81
CA THR A 267 -4.93 -14.32 9.84
C THR A 267 -5.39 -13.71 8.52
N ASP A 268 -4.54 -12.91 7.86
CA ASP A 268 -4.85 -12.35 6.53
C ASP A 268 -4.91 -13.48 5.47
N LEU A 269 -3.97 -14.44 5.54
CA LEU A 269 -3.91 -15.60 4.65
C LEU A 269 -5.10 -16.55 4.83
N ASP A 270 -5.54 -16.82 6.07
CA ASP A 270 -6.75 -17.59 6.34
C ASP A 270 -8.03 -16.84 5.91
N THR A 271 -8.06 -15.51 6.05
CA THR A 271 -9.20 -14.68 5.64
C THR A 271 -9.40 -14.70 4.13
N MET A 272 -8.35 -14.47 3.33
CA MET A 272 -8.45 -14.57 1.87
C MET A 272 -8.87 -15.97 1.41
N LYS A 273 -8.33 -17.02 2.06
CA LYS A 273 -8.65 -18.43 1.80
C LYS A 273 -10.11 -18.74 2.07
N ALA A 274 -10.66 -18.24 3.18
CA ALA A 274 -12.07 -18.40 3.53
C ALA A 274 -13.01 -17.69 2.53
N HIS A 275 -12.70 -16.46 2.12
CA HIS A 275 -13.50 -15.74 1.11
C HIS A 275 -13.47 -16.43 -0.26
N VAL A 276 -12.27 -16.81 -0.74
CA VAL A 276 -12.11 -17.52 -2.03
C VAL A 276 -12.81 -18.87 -2.02
N ALA A 277 -12.74 -19.64 -0.92
CA ALA A 277 -13.38 -20.96 -0.81
C ALA A 277 -14.92 -20.92 -0.90
N LYS A 278 -15.54 -19.82 -0.47
CA LYS A 278 -16.99 -19.58 -0.65
C LYS A 278 -17.34 -18.99 -2.03
N GLY A 279 -16.34 -18.52 -2.78
CA GLY A 279 -16.54 -17.75 -4.01
C GLY A 279 -16.93 -16.28 -3.80
N GLU A 280 -16.71 -15.73 -2.60
CA GLU A 280 -17.06 -14.34 -2.28
C GLU A 280 -16.18 -13.35 -3.08
N GLN A 281 -16.84 -12.34 -3.65
CA GLN A 281 -16.19 -11.26 -4.40
C GLN A 281 -15.93 -10.06 -3.47
N PRO A 282 -14.83 -9.30 -3.67
CA PRO A 282 -13.92 -9.33 -4.81
C PRO A 282 -12.80 -10.38 -4.74
N TRP A 283 -12.51 -10.97 -3.56
CA TRP A 283 -11.36 -11.88 -3.36
C TRP A 283 -11.29 -13.01 -4.40
N LYS A 284 -12.43 -13.66 -4.69
CA LYS A 284 -12.49 -14.73 -5.69
C LYS A 284 -12.12 -14.25 -7.10
N GLY A 285 -12.54 -13.05 -7.50
CA GLY A 285 -12.23 -12.48 -8.81
C GLY A 285 -10.76 -12.08 -8.94
N ASP A 286 -10.13 -11.67 -7.85
CA ASP A 286 -8.70 -11.32 -7.84
C ASP A 286 -7.81 -12.57 -7.77
N PHE A 287 -8.25 -13.59 -7.02
CA PHE A 287 -7.64 -14.92 -7.06
C PHE A 287 -7.73 -15.58 -8.46
N ASP A 288 -8.85 -15.41 -9.17
CA ASP A 288 -8.98 -15.89 -10.55
C ASP A 288 -8.05 -15.13 -11.52
N LYS A 289 -7.78 -13.85 -11.28
CA LYS A 289 -6.74 -13.10 -12.00
C LYS A 289 -5.34 -13.64 -11.67
N LEU A 290 -5.06 -13.92 -10.40
CA LEU A 290 -3.79 -14.51 -9.97
C LEU A 290 -3.56 -15.88 -10.62
N LEU A 291 -4.55 -16.78 -10.64
CA LEU A 291 -4.41 -18.09 -11.30
C LEU A 291 -4.27 -17.99 -12.82
N ALA A 292 -4.82 -16.95 -13.45
CA ALA A 292 -4.68 -16.70 -14.89
C ALA A 292 -3.36 -16.01 -15.26
N ASP A 293 -2.60 -15.48 -14.30
CA ASP A 293 -1.40 -14.70 -14.57
C ASP A 293 -0.23 -15.54 -15.11
N SER A 294 0.60 -14.91 -15.94
CA SER A 294 1.71 -15.57 -16.62
C SER A 294 2.83 -16.02 -15.66
N HIS A 295 3.01 -15.35 -14.51
CA HIS A 295 3.97 -15.74 -13.47
C HIS A 295 3.44 -16.87 -12.56
N THR A 296 2.14 -17.16 -12.60
CA THR A 296 1.55 -18.31 -11.89
C THR A 296 1.56 -19.57 -12.77
N THR A 297 1.35 -19.39 -14.08
CA THR A 297 1.20 -20.48 -15.05
C THR A 297 2.50 -20.89 -15.74
N ASN A 298 3.49 -19.99 -15.85
CA ASN A 298 4.82 -20.30 -16.36
C ASN A 298 5.80 -20.26 -15.19
N GLY A 299 6.62 -21.32 -15.04
CA GLY A 299 7.64 -21.37 -14.00
C GLY A 299 8.83 -20.43 -14.22
N PRO A 300 9.76 -20.34 -13.24
CA PRO A 300 10.86 -19.40 -13.26
C PRO A 300 11.81 -19.63 -14.44
N LYS A 301 12.47 -18.56 -14.85
CA LYS A 301 13.35 -18.53 -16.03
C LYS A 301 14.82 -18.28 -15.68
N GLY A 302 15.12 -17.82 -14.47
CA GLY A 302 16.47 -17.70 -13.95
C GLY A 302 17.07 -19.04 -13.54
N GLN A 303 18.29 -19.30 -14.01
CA GLN A 303 19.15 -20.36 -13.48
C GLN A 303 20.62 -19.90 -13.51
N ASN A 304 21.36 -20.20 -12.44
CA ASN A 304 22.82 -20.04 -12.35
C ASN A 304 23.36 -18.60 -12.46
N TYR A 305 22.58 -17.57 -12.11
CA TYR A 305 23.06 -16.18 -12.10
C TYR A 305 23.66 -15.82 -10.74
N THR A 306 24.97 -15.57 -10.69
CA THR A 306 25.66 -15.14 -9.46
C THR A 306 25.73 -13.62 -9.29
N GLU A 307 25.25 -12.84 -10.27
CA GLU A 307 25.32 -11.37 -10.27
C GLU A 307 24.11 -10.78 -11.03
N ILE A 308 23.56 -9.69 -10.50
CA ILE A 308 22.48 -8.89 -11.11
C ILE A 308 23.02 -7.50 -11.46
N GLY A 309 22.63 -6.96 -12.61
CA GLY A 309 23.00 -5.61 -13.06
C GLY A 309 21.77 -4.73 -13.31
N ARG A 310 21.83 -3.46 -12.91
CA ARG A 310 20.83 -2.41 -13.25
C ARG A 310 21.58 -1.09 -13.51
N GLY A 311 21.24 -0.38 -14.58
CA GLY A 311 21.96 0.83 -15.02
C GLY A 311 23.26 0.55 -15.78
N SER A 312 23.70 1.53 -16.58
CA SER A 312 24.76 1.34 -17.59
C SER A 312 26.16 1.08 -17.01
N TYR A 313 26.84 0.07 -17.55
CA TYR A 313 28.30 -0.01 -17.66
C TYR A 313 28.67 -0.67 -19.01
N THR A 314 29.93 -0.59 -19.43
CA THR A 314 30.35 -0.74 -20.84
C THR A 314 30.36 -2.18 -21.41
N THR A 315 29.74 -3.16 -20.76
CA THR A 315 29.63 -4.55 -21.25
C THR A 315 28.17 -4.96 -21.48
N TRP A 316 27.88 -5.48 -22.68
CA TRP A 316 26.53 -5.77 -23.17
C TRP A 316 25.82 -7.02 -22.55
N ASP A 317 26.33 -7.55 -21.43
CA ASP A 317 25.94 -8.86 -20.86
C ASP A 317 25.28 -8.79 -19.46
N ALA A 318 24.82 -7.60 -19.06
CA ALA A 318 24.13 -7.35 -17.78
C ALA A 318 22.58 -7.45 -17.71
N PRO A 319 21.79 -7.88 -18.73
CA PRO A 319 20.32 -7.89 -18.64
C PRO A 319 19.81 -9.08 -17.80
N ARG A 320 19.76 -8.91 -16.47
CA ARG A 320 19.38 -9.99 -15.51
C ARG A 320 18.41 -9.56 -14.41
N ARG A 321 18.29 -8.26 -14.15
CA ARG A 321 17.32 -7.66 -13.22
C ARG A 321 15.88 -8.01 -13.59
N ASP A 322 15.58 -8.01 -14.89
CA ASP A 322 14.28 -8.43 -15.44
C ASP A 322 13.92 -9.88 -15.05
N GLN A 323 14.87 -10.82 -15.15
CA GLN A 323 14.69 -12.20 -14.70
C GLN A 323 14.44 -12.29 -13.20
N PHE A 324 15.22 -11.57 -12.38
CA PHE A 324 15.04 -11.55 -10.92
C PHE A 324 13.64 -11.06 -10.52
N ASP A 325 13.17 -9.96 -11.10
CA ASP A 325 11.83 -9.43 -10.79
C ASP A 325 10.70 -10.37 -11.26
N ASN A 326 10.82 -10.96 -12.46
CA ASN A 326 9.86 -11.94 -12.99
C ASN A 326 9.78 -13.18 -12.09
N ASP A 327 10.94 -13.69 -11.65
CA ASP A 327 11.00 -14.87 -10.79
C ASP A 327 10.55 -14.54 -9.35
N ALA A 328 10.82 -13.35 -8.82
CA ALA A 328 10.28 -12.91 -7.53
C ALA A 328 8.74 -12.76 -7.56
N GLN A 329 8.18 -12.25 -8.66
CA GLN A 329 6.72 -12.23 -8.87
C GLN A 329 6.16 -13.65 -9.03
N THR A 330 6.89 -14.55 -9.70
CA THR A 330 6.56 -15.99 -9.80
C THR A 330 6.51 -16.63 -8.41
N ALA A 331 7.50 -16.39 -7.56
CA ALA A 331 7.51 -16.89 -6.19
C ALA A 331 6.32 -16.39 -5.38
N TYR A 332 6.02 -15.08 -5.43
CA TYR A 332 4.91 -14.48 -4.68
C TYR A 332 3.53 -14.98 -5.13
N ASN A 333 3.27 -15.03 -6.44
CA ASN A 333 2.02 -15.60 -6.97
C ASN A 333 1.84 -17.06 -6.52
N ASN A 334 2.90 -17.87 -6.60
CA ASN A 334 2.83 -19.28 -6.23
C ASN A 334 2.72 -19.49 -4.71
N ALA A 335 3.30 -18.62 -3.88
CA ALA A 335 3.12 -18.63 -2.43
C ALA A 335 1.66 -18.32 -2.03
N LEU A 336 1.04 -17.29 -2.63
CA LEU A 336 -0.38 -16.99 -2.44
C LEU A 336 -1.30 -18.11 -2.97
N ALA A 337 -1.01 -18.63 -4.17
CA ALA A 337 -1.78 -19.75 -4.75
C ALA A 337 -1.71 -21.01 -3.87
N TRP A 338 -0.55 -21.31 -3.28
CA TRP A 338 -0.39 -22.37 -2.30
C TRP A 338 -1.18 -22.10 -1.02
N ALA A 339 -1.06 -20.90 -0.43
CA ALA A 339 -1.75 -20.56 0.82
C ALA A 339 -3.28 -20.70 0.72
N VAL A 340 -3.87 -20.31 -0.43
CA VAL A 340 -5.31 -20.49 -0.70
C VAL A 340 -5.69 -21.96 -0.97
N THR A 341 -4.94 -22.67 -1.81
CA THR A 341 -5.39 -23.98 -2.35
C THR A 341 -4.88 -25.20 -1.59
N GLY A 342 -3.76 -25.08 -0.88
CA GLY A 342 -3.00 -26.21 -0.35
C GLY A 342 -2.32 -27.09 -1.42
N GLU A 343 -2.39 -26.76 -2.71
CA GLU A 343 -1.82 -27.60 -3.77
C GLU A 343 -0.30 -27.52 -3.80
N ALA A 344 0.37 -28.65 -3.55
CA ALA A 344 1.82 -28.80 -3.53
C ALA A 344 2.52 -28.20 -4.77
N LYS A 345 1.91 -28.31 -5.97
CA LYS A 345 2.47 -27.77 -7.22
C LYS A 345 2.84 -26.28 -7.14
N TYR A 346 2.11 -25.50 -6.35
CA TYR A 346 2.38 -24.07 -6.13
C TYR A 346 3.46 -23.87 -5.06
N GLY A 347 3.39 -24.61 -3.94
CA GLY A 347 4.41 -24.57 -2.89
C GLY A 347 5.80 -24.99 -3.40
N ASP A 348 5.86 -26.08 -4.17
CA ASP A 348 7.05 -26.56 -4.88
C ASP A 348 7.62 -25.45 -5.79
N LYS A 349 6.74 -24.78 -6.54
CA LYS A 349 7.15 -23.75 -7.49
C LYS A 349 7.67 -22.49 -6.80
N ALA A 350 7.06 -22.07 -5.70
CA ALA A 350 7.57 -20.97 -4.88
C ALA A 350 8.93 -21.34 -4.27
N ALA A 351 9.03 -22.50 -3.59
CA ALA A 351 10.25 -22.97 -2.94
C ALA A 351 11.43 -23.14 -3.92
N GLU A 352 11.19 -23.75 -5.09
CA GLU A 352 12.16 -23.87 -6.18
C GLU A 352 12.64 -22.50 -6.66
N THR A 353 11.71 -21.57 -6.89
CA THR A 353 12.03 -20.23 -7.39
C THR A 353 12.86 -19.43 -6.39
N ILE A 354 12.52 -19.49 -5.10
CA ILE A 354 13.29 -18.81 -4.04
C ILE A 354 14.70 -19.42 -3.91
N THR A 355 14.80 -20.76 -3.90
CA THR A 355 16.08 -21.47 -3.81
C THR A 355 16.98 -21.22 -5.03
N ASN A 356 16.40 -20.97 -6.21
CA ASN A 356 17.14 -20.63 -7.43
C ASN A 356 17.86 -19.27 -7.38
N TRP A 357 17.66 -18.45 -6.34
CA TRP A 357 18.36 -17.18 -6.17
C TRP A 357 19.42 -17.16 -5.07
N THR A 358 19.47 -18.16 -4.17
CA THR A 358 20.40 -18.22 -3.02
C THR A 358 21.87 -18.57 -3.39
N HIS A 359 22.41 -17.92 -4.42
CA HIS A 359 23.79 -18.04 -4.88
C HIS A 359 24.34 -16.76 -5.57
N LEU A 360 23.69 -15.62 -5.35
CA LEU A 360 24.16 -14.30 -5.75
C LEU A 360 25.42 -13.89 -4.97
N LYS A 361 26.14 -12.91 -5.52
CA LYS A 361 27.45 -12.43 -5.00
C LYS A 361 27.63 -10.92 -5.09
N ALA A 362 26.92 -10.25 -6.00
CA ALA A 362 26.99 -8.80 -6.17
C ALA A 362 25.77 -8.24 -6.93
N PHE A 363 25.42 -6.99 -6.60
CA PHE A 363 24.61 -6.11 -7.43
C PHE A 363 25.48 -5.03 -8.08
N ASN A 364 25.40 -4.93 -9.41
CA ASN A 364 26.29 -4.15 -10.26
C ASN A 364 25.54 -3.07 -11.05
N GLY A 365 26.30 -2.10 -11.57
CA GLY A 365 25.79 -0.95 -12.32
C GLY A 365 25.34 0.21 -11.43
N ARG A 366 24.96 1.33 -12.06
CA ARG A 366 24.53 2.55 -11.35
C ARG A 366 23.30 2.28 -10.47
N ASP A 367 22.32 1.54 -10.99
CA ASP A 367 20.97 1.50 -10.45
C ASP A 367 20.78 0.31 -9.47
N ARG A 368 21.91 -0.24 -8.98
CA ARG A 368 21.99 -1.45 -8.14
C ARG A 368 21.08 -1.44 -6.91
N ILE A 369 20.76 -0.26 -6.36
CA ILE A 369 19.88 -0.08 -5.19
C ILE A 369 18.47 -0.59 -5.48
N LEU A 370 17.81 -0.08 -6.54
CA LEU A 370 16.50 -0.56 -6.97
C LEU A 370 16.55 -2.03 -7.43
N GLY A 371 17.70 -2.48 -7.94
CA GLY A 371 17.95 -3.87 -8.31
C GLY A 371 17.97 -4.83 -7.12
N ALA A 372 18.52 -4.40 -5.99
CA ALA A 372 18.57 -5.15 -4.73
C ALA A 372 17.33 -4.94 -3.84
N SER A 373 16.40 -4.06 -4.23
CA SER A 373 15.21 -3.71 -3.44
C SER A 373 13.93 -4.36 -3.95
N ILE A 374 13.46 -3.94 -5.14
CA ILE A 374 12.06 -4.09 -5.56
C ILE A 374 11.63 -5.56 -5.67
N GLY A 375 12.39 -6.40 -6.37
CA GLY A 375 12.13 -7.84 -6.44
C GLY A 375 12.33 -8.56 -5.10
N THR A 376 13.28 -8.10 -4.29
CA THR A 376 13.65 -8.71 -3.01
C THR A 376 12.51 -8.68 -2.00
N TYR A 377 11.77 -7.56 -1.92
CA TYR A 377 10.60 -7.47 -1.04
C TYR A 377 9.52 -8.53 -1.39
N ARG A 378 9.21 -8.72 -2.68
CA ARG A 378 8.32 -9.79 -3.14
C ARG A 378 8.87 -11.19 -2.85
N LEU A 379 10.17 -11.39 -3.05
CA LEU A 379 10.85 -12.66 -2.77
C LEU A 379 10.76 -13.02 -1.28
N LEU A 380 10.92 -12.05 -0.39
CA LEU A 380 10.83 -12.25 1.07
C LEU A 380 9.40 -12.42 1.55
N ALA A 381 8.42 -11.68 1.02
CA ALA A 381 7.01 -11.94 1.30
C ALA A 381 6.60 -13.37 0.85
N ALA A 382 7.08 -13.81 -0.32
CA ALA A 382 6.89 -15.19 -0.77
C ALA A 382 7.56 -16.22 0.16
N ALA A 383 8.83 -15.99 0.52
CA ALA A 383 9.61 -16.86 1.39
C ALA A 383 9.02 -16.98 2.80
N GLU A 384 8.49 -15.90 3.35
CA GLU A 384 7.87 -15.90 4.67
C GLU A 384 6.57 -16.74 4.69
N ILE A 385 5.69 -16.56 3.70
CA ILE A 385 4.48 -17.39 3.53
C ILE A 385 4.86 -18.87 3.53
N VAL A 386 5.79 -19.30 2.66
CA VAL A 386 6.20 -20.71 2.57
C VAL A 386 7.08 -21.19 3.72
N THR A 387 7.56 -20.30 4.60
CA THR A 387 8.35 -20.69 5.79
C THR A 387 7.47 -20.88 7.03
N TYR A 388 6.43 -20.07 7.22
CA TYR A 388 5.73 -19.97 8.50
C TYR A 388 4.20 -20.18 8.45
N TYR A 389 3.53 -20.00 7.31
CA TYR A 389 2.08 -20.25 7.21
C TYR A 389 1.78 -21.76 7.26
N ASP A 390 0.70 -22.16 7.95
CA ASP A 390 0.22 -23.55 8.10
C ASP A 390 1.32 -24.56 8.50
N GLY A 391 2.28 -24.12 9.33
CA GLY A 391 3.43 -24.91 9.79
C GLY A 391 4.65 -24.91 8.84
N GLY A 392 4.56 -24.21 7.71
CA GLY A 392 5.61 -24.07 6.70
C GLY A 392 5.55 -25.13 5.60
N TYR A 393 5.90 -24.76 4.37
CA TYR A 393 5.93 -25.68 3.23
C TYR A 393 7.16 -26.58 3.28
N ALA A 394 6.94 -27.89 3.44
CA ALA A 394 8.01 -28.88 3.60
C ALA A 394 9.04 -28.94 2.44
N GLY A 395 8.69 -28.44 1.24
CA GLY A 395 9.62 -28.32 0.12
C GLY A 395 10.65 -27.18 0.26
N PHE A 396 10.38 -26.16 1.07
CA PHE A 396 11.34 -25.08 1.34
C PHE A 396 12.17 -25.43 2.58
N THR A 397 13.27 -26.16 2.37
CA THR A 397 14.06 -26.78 3.44
C THR A 397 14.71 -25.75 4.37
N LYS A 398 15.04 -26.15 5.61
CA LYS A 398 15.77 -25.30 6.57
C LYS A 398 17.16 -24.86 6.04
N ASP A 399 17.80 -25.68 5.20
CA ASP A 399 19.04 -25.31 4.52
C ASP A 399 18.82 -24.17 3.50
N ALA A 400 17.75 -24.24 2.70
CA ALA A 400 17.39 -23.19 1.74
C ALA A 400 16.95 -21.89 2.46
N GLN A 401 16.19 -22.01 3.55
CA GLN A 401 15.83 -20.88 4.42
C GLN A 401 17.09 -20.19 4.99
N THR A 402 18.07 -20.98 5.44
CA THR A 402 19.35 -20.48 5.98
C THR A 402 20.20 -19.83 4.89
N ALA A 403 20.28 -20.44 3.70
CA ALA A 403 20.99 -19.86 2.55
C ALA A 403 20.40 -18.49 2.15
N LEU A 404 19.07 -18.36 2.12
CA LEU A 404 18.40 -17.09 1.88
C LEU A 404 18.67 -16.07 3.00
N LYS A 405 18.58 -16.44 4.28
CA LYS A 405 18.89 -15.52 5.39
C LYS A 405 20.33 -14.99 5.29
N ASN A 406 21.31 -15.87 5.04
CA ASN A 406 22.72 -15.47 4.88
C ASN A 406 22.90 -14.51 3.69
N GLU A 407 22.32 -14.82 2.53
CA GLU A 407 22.45 -13.99 1.33
C GLU A 407 21.82 -12.60 1.49
N MET A 408 20.69 -12.50 2.20
CA MET A 408 20.08 -11.21 2.52
C MET A 408 21.04 -10.32 3.33
N LEU A 409 21.82 -10.91 4.25
CA LEU A 409 22.78 -10.19 5.09
C LEU A 409 24.12 -9.91 4.37
N ASP A 410 24.61 -10.84 3.56
CA ASP A 410 25.92 -10.78 2.90
C ASP A 410 25.91 -10.01 1.56
N VAL A 411 24.78 -10.02 0.83
CA VAL A 411 24.70 -9.56 -0.58
C VAL A 411 23.68 -8.44 -0.79
N PHE A 412 22.48 -8.54 -0.21
CA PHE A 412 21.40 -7.57 -0.42
C PHE A 412 21.51 -6.36 0.52
N TYR A 413 21.49 -6.59 1.84
CA TYR A 413 21.58 -5.53 2.85
C TYR A 413 22.78 -4.58 2.65
N PRO A 414 24.02 -5.05 2.35
CA PRO A 414 25.17 -4.17 2.15
C PRO A 414 25.07 -3.26 0.92
N VAL A 415 24.11 -3.50 0.02
CA VAL A 415 23.82 -2.64 -1.14
C VAL A 415 22.81 -1.54 -0.76
N ILE A 416 21.79 -1.86 0.06
CA ILE A 416 20.65 -0.96 0.33
C ILE A 416 20.69 -0.26 1.70
N ARG A 417 21.56 -0.70 2.62
CA ARG A 417 21.63 -0.21 4.02
C ARG A 417 21.85 1.30 4.17
N ASP A 418 22.41 1.95 3.16
CA ASP A 418 22.76 3.37 3.13
C ASP A 418 21.81 4.17 2.21
N GLY A 419 20.67 3.56 1.84
CA GLY A 419 19.68 4.13 0.92
C GLY A 419 20.25 4.36 -0.47
N SER A 420 19.88 5.49 -1.07
CA SER A 420 20.42 5.96 -2.34
C SER A 420 21.81 6.61 -2.24
N ALA A 421 22.39 6.77 -1.04
CA ALA A 421 23.71 7.38 -0.91
C ALA A 421 24.82 6.50 -1.52
N PRO A 422 25.83 7.08 -2.22
CA PRO A 422 26.07 8.50 -2.49
C PRO A 422 25.58 8.94 -3.90
N MET A 423 24.52 8.32 -4.43
CA MET A 423 24.04 8.58 -5.80
C MET A 423 23.27 9.91 -5.96
N LEU A 424 22.83 10.51 -4.85
CA LEU A 424 22.03 11.74 -4.79
C LEU A 424 20.77 11.66 -5.68
N ALA A 425 20.02 10.56 -5.50
CA ALA A 425 18.82 10.25 -6.28
C ALA A 425 17.55 10.88 -5.65
N ASN A 426 16.42 10.65 -6.32
CA ASN A 426 15.10 10.98 -5.79
C ASN A 426 14.75 10.05 -4.61
N GLY A 427 14.02 10.54 -3.60
CA GLY A 427 13.81 9.84 -2.32
C GLY A 427 13.11 8.48 -2.45
N SER A 428 12.37 8.26 -3.55
CA SER A 428 11.82 6.97 -3.96
C SER A 428 12.84 5.81 -3.98
N TRP A 429 14.13 6.11 -4.15
CA TRP A 429 15.20 5.11 -4.04
C TRP A 429 15.46 4.69 -2.59
N ASP A 430 15.42 5.64 -1.65
CA ASP A 430 15.48 5.35 -0.22
C ASP A 430 14.23 4.57 0.21
N ASP A 431 13.01 4.96 -0.24
CA ASP A 431 11.75 4.24 0.04
C ASP A 431 11.86 2.74 -0.28
N SER A 432 12.30 2.41 -1.51
CA SER A 432 12.48 1.02 -1.92
C SER A 432 13.50 0.27 -1.04
N SER A 433 14.54 0.98 -0.59
CA SER A 433 15.59 0.46 0.29
C SER A 433 15.06 0.23 1.70
N ILE A 434 14.28 1.16 2.26
CA ILE A 434 13.67 1.09 3.59
C ILE A 434 12.65 -0.06 3.66
N MET A 435 11.76 -0.16 2.66
CA MET A 435 10.80 -1.25 2.52
C MET A 435 11.50 -2.62 2.52
N THR A 436 12.56 -2.76 1.72
CA THR A 436 13.30 -4.01 1.62
C THR A 436 14.14 -4.31 2.87
N MET A 437 14.76 -3.29 3.46
CA MET A 437 15.53 -3.40 4.69
C MET A 437 14.64 -3.85 5.86
N MET A 438 13.41 -3.31 5.96
CA MET A 438 12.44 -3.76 6.95
C MET A 438 12.09 -5.25 6.77
N ALA A 439 11.82 -5.69 5.53
CA ALA A 439 11.54 -7.10 5.22
C ALA A 439 12.75 -8.03 5.47
N ILE A 440 13.98 -7.58 5.20
CA ILE A 440 15.19 -8.32 5.57
C ILE A 440 15.27 -8.42 7.10
N GLY A 441 15.07 -7.34 7.84
CA GLY A 441 15.07 -7.32 9.29
C GLY A 441 14.07 -8.32 9.89
N VAL A 442 12.83 -8.36 9.36
CA VAL A 442 11.84 -9.37 9.74
C VAL A 442 12.30 -10.78 9.38
N TYR A 443 12.54 -11.10 8.11
CA TYR A 443 12.83 -12.47 7.69
C TYR A 443 14.14 -13.03 8.30
N THR A 444 15.14 -12.18 8.56
CA THR A 444 16.41 -12.59 9.19
C THR A 444 16.37 -12.57 10.73
N GLU A 445 15.25 -12.15 11.33
CA GLU A 445 15.10 -11.95 12.78
C GLU A 445 16.12 -10.94 13.36
N ASN A 446 16.53 -9.94 12.55
CA ASN A 446 17.55 -8.96 12.90
C ASN A 446 16.94 -7.62 13.31
N ALA A 447 16.89 -7.37 14.62
CA ALA A 447 16.34 -6.17 15.22
C ALA A 447 17.06 -4.87 14.77
N HIS A 448 18.40 -4.89 14.61
CA HIS A 448 19.14 -3.70 14.18
C HIS A 448 18.77 -3.26 12.76
N ILE A 449 18.64 -4.21 11.82
CA ILE A 449 18.25 -3.93 10.43
C ILE A 449 16.81 -3.40 10.37
N TYR A 450 15.89 -4.02 11.12
CA TYR A 450 14.50 -3.56 11.23
C TYR A 450 14.40 -2.15 11.83
N ASN A 451 15.05 -1.92 12.98
CA ASN A 451 15.03 -0.64 13.68
C ASN A 451 15.69 0.48 12.86
N ARG A 452 16.73 0.16 12.06
CA ARG A 452 17.33 1.10 11.11
C ARG A 452 16.33 1.52 10.03
N ALA A 453 15.58 0.59 9.45
CA ALA A 453 14.54 0.90 8.47
C ALA A 453 13.42 1.79 9.08
N VAL A 454 12.93 1.42 10.27
CA VAL A 454 11.95 2.23 11.04
C VAL A 454 12.47 3.65 11.32
N THR A 455 13.76 3.80 11.64
CA THR A 455 14.38 5.11 11.87
C THR A 455 14.48 5.91 10.57
N MET A 456 14.98 5.30 9.48
CA MET A 456 15.13 5.95 8.18
C MET A 456 13.80 6.42 7.57
N TYR A 457 12.68 5.74 7.87
CA TYR A 457 11.36 6.20 7.45
C TYR A 457 10.91 7.51 8.14
N GLN A 458 11.35 7.73 9.39
CA GLN A 458 10.94 8.86 10.23
C GLN A 458 11.90 10.06 10.15
N ASP A 459 13.19 9.81 9.91
CA ASP A 459 14.26 10.82 9.98
C ASP A 459 14.18 11.83 8.83
N ILE A 460 13.96 13.10 9.18
CA ILE A 460 13.86 14.24 8.26
C ILE A 460 15.09 14.43 7.36
N HIS A 461 16.23 13.81 7.70
CA HIS A 461 17.48 13.85 6.93
C HIS A 461 17.64 12.67 5.96
N VAL A 462 16.65 11.79 5.83
CA VAL A 462 16.58 10.75 4.79
C VAL A 462 15.62 11.20 3.70
N ASN A 463 15.99 11.08 2.42
CA ASN A 463 15.26 11.75 1.34
C ASN A 463 13.93 11.05 1.02
N GLY A 464 13.85 9.73 1.21
CA GLY A 464 12.61 8.94 1.21
C GLY A 464 11.98 8.75 2.59
N SER A 465 12.20 9.67 3.54
CA SER A 465 11.39 9.70 4.77
C SER A 465 9.99 10.24 4.47
N ILE A 466 8.98 9.85 5.25
CA ILE A 466 7.64 10.45 5.14
C ILE A 466 7.65 11.99 5.36
N ALA A 467 8.66 12.49 6.06
CA ALA A 467 8.85 13.89 6.39
C ALA A 467 9.39 14.73 5.22
N ALA A 468 10.40 14.21 4.50
CA ALA A 468 11.09 14.93 3.42
C ALA A 468 10.56 14.58 2.01
N TYR A 469 9.96 13.40 1.85
CA TYR A 469 9.48 12.93 0.56
C TYR A 469 8.09 13.46 0.18
N ILE A 470 7.23 13.67 1.19
CA ILE A 470 5.85 14.11 1.06
C ILE A 470 5.66 15.37 1.89
N ASN A 471 4.95 16.37 1.37
CA ASN A 471 4.58 17.58 2.12
C ASN A 471 3.17 17.50 2.74
N ASP A 472 2.77 18.54 3.48
CA ASP A 472 1.47 18.57 4.19
C ASP A 472 0.24 18.59 3.28
N GLU A 473 0.41 18.86 1.98
CA GLU A 473 -0.66 18.79 0.96
C GLU A 473 -0.79 17.38 0.34
N GLY A 474 0.12 16.45 0.67
CA GLY A 474 0.19 15.10 0.09
C GLY A 474 0.98 15.02 -1.24
N VAL A 475 1.61 16.11 -1.67
CA VAL A 475 2.45 16.15 -2.89
C VAL A 475 3.79 15.48 -2.60
N THR A 476 4.33 14.69 -3.54
CA THR A 476 5.65 14.04 -3.41
C THR A 476 6.73 14.67 -4.31
N GLN A 477 8.00 14.37 -4.05
CA GLN A 477 9.13 14.75 -4.92
C GLN A 477 9.03 14.27 -6.38
N GLU A 478 8.25 13.22 -6.69
CA GLU A 478 8.00 12.76 -8.09
C GLU A 478 6.68 13.29 -8.68
N ALA A 479 5.88 14.07 -7.94
CA ALA A 479 4.51 14.44 -8.33
C ALA A 479 4.36 15.09 -9.70
N GLY A 480 5.36 15.89 -10.12
CA GLY A 480 5.33 16.55 -11.42
C GLY A 480 5.84 15.71 -12.59
N ARG A 481 6.38 14.50 -12.35
CA ARG A 481 7.06 13.67 -13.36
C ARG A 481 6.11 12.95 -14.30
N ASP A 482 5.66 11.77 -13.88
CA ASP A 482 4.75 10.86 -14.56
C ASP A 482 4.02 10.04 -13.49
N MET A 483 2.73 9.78 -13.70
CA MET A 483 1.86 9.20 -12.67
C MET A 483 2.17 7.73 -12.36
N ASP A 484 2.98 7.03 -13.16
CA ASP A 484 3.45 5.69 -12.84
C ASP A 484 4.53 5.79 -11.74
N HIS A 485 5.61 6.53 -12.02
CA HIS A 485 6.71 6.74 -11.06
C HIS A 485 6.31 7.52 -9.80
N ALA A 486 5.32 8.41 -9.88
CA ALA A 486 4.83 9.14 -8.72
C ALA A 486 3.97 8.28 -7.76
N GLN A 487 3.42 7.15 -8.23
CA GLN A 487 2.66 6.22 -7.40
C GLN A 487 3.51 5.07 -6.81
N LEU A 488 4.72 4.79 -7.33
CA LEU A 488 5.65 3.83 -6.74
C LEU A 488 5.98 4.08 -5.25
N PRO A 489 6.33 5.30 -4.81
CA PRO A 489 6.91 5.50 -3.48
C PRO A 489 5.83 5.44 -2.42
N ILE A 490 4.66 6.04 -2.66
CA ILE A 490 3.50 5.93 -1.77
C ILE A 490 3.07 4.47 -1.60
N ALA A 491 3.24 3.62 -2.64
CA ALA A 491 3.00 2.18 -2.51
C ALA A 491 4.04 1.50 -1.61
N TRP A 492 5.32 1.82 -1.75
CA TRP A 492 6.39 1.29 -0.90
C TRP A 492 6.28 1.80 0.55
N MET A 493 5.86 3.05 0.77
CA MET A 493 5.52 3.60 2.08
C MET A 493 4.34 2.89 2.74
N ALA A 494 3.30 2.55 1.97
CA ALA A 494 2.19 1.74 2.48
C ALA A 494 2.65 0.31 2.85
N GLN A 495 3.60 -0.26 2.12
CA GLN A 495 4.20 -1.56 2.43
C GLN A 495 5.13 -1.52 3.66
N ILE A 496 5.85 -0.40 3.88
CA ILE A 496 6.59 -0.11 5.12
C ILE A 496 5.63 -0.06 6.32
N CYS A 497 4.56 0.73 6.22
CA CYS A 497 3.61 0.89 7.32
C CYS A 497 2.81 -0.40 7.60
N LEU A 498 2.40 -1.13 6.55
CA LEU A 498 1.74 -2.43 6.67
C LEU A 498 2.65 -3.47 7.34
N THR A 499 3.93 -3.55 6.94
CA THR A 499 4.89 -4.48 7.57
C THR A 499 5.11 -4.12 9.04
N ALA A 500 5.25 -2.83 9.37
CA ALA A 500 5.34 -2.40 10.76
C ALA A 500 4.08 -2.76 11.58
N GLU A 501 2.88 -2.58 11.00
CA GLU A 501 1.61 -2.98 11.60
C GLU A 501 1.54 -4.49 11.88
N LYS A 502 1.95 -5.35 10.94
CA LYS A 502 2.00 -6.81 11.19
C LYS A 502 3.07 -7.20 12.22
N GLN A 503 4.10 -6.37 12.40
CA GLN A 503 5.06 -6.47 13.51
C GLN A 503 4.60 -5.77 14.80
N GLY A 504 3.34 -5.32 14.89
CA GLY A 504 2.73 -4.76 16.10
C GLY A 504 2.87 -3.25 16.28
N ASP A 505 3.37 -2.51 15.30
CA ASP A 505 3.51 -1.05 15.34
C ASP A 505 2.80 -0.35 14.17
N SER A 506 1.52 -0.04 14.35
CA SER A 506 0.72 0.71 13.39
C SER A 506 1.02 2.22 13.36
N SER A 507 1.91 2.76 14.21
CA SER A 507 2.03 4.23 14.33
C SER A 507 2.66 4.90 13.11
N LEU A 508 3.34 4.15 12.24
CA LEU A 508 3.97 4.71 11.03
C LEU A 508 2.93 5.30 10.07
N TRP A 509 1.72 4.73 10.01
CA TRP A 509 0.60 5.28 9.21
C TRP A 509 0.15 6.67 9.67
N GLY A 510 0.26 6.98 10.96
CA GLY A 510 -0.24 8.22 11.57
C GLY A 510 0.74 9.40 11.52
N LEU A 511 1.98 9.18 11.07
CA LEU A 511 3.04 10.20 11.09
C LEU A 511 2.67 11.47 10.30
N TYR A 512 3.10 12.62 10.83
CA TYR A 512 2.89 13.96 10.26
C TYR A 512 1.42 14.25 9.90
N ASP A 513 0.50 13.91 10.82
CA ASP A 513 -0.95 13.99 10.62
C ASP A 513 -1.39 13.18 9.39
N ASN A 514 -1.21 11.86 9.47
CA ASN A 514 -1.62 10.88 8.47
C ASN A 514 -1.14 11.24 7.04
N ARG A 515 0.10 11.73 6.89
CA ARG A 515 0.55 12.36 5.63
C ARG A 515 0.49 11.43 4.42
N LEU A 516 0.67 10.12 4.62
CA LEU A 516 0.51 9.12 3.57
C LEU A 516 -0.96 8.98 3.10
N ALA A 517 -1.95 9.19 3.97
CA ALA A 517 -3.37 9.24 3.57
C ALA A 517 -3.66 10.43 2.65
N LYS A 518 -3.09 11.60 2.96
CA LYS A 518 -3.21 12.82 2.15
C LYS A 518 -2.66 12.58 0.74
N ALA A 519 -1.47 11.98 0.63
CA ALA A 519 -0.90 11.57 -0.64
C ALA A 519 -1.76 10.53 -1.39
N MET A 520 -2.23 9.48 -0.71
CA MET A 520 -3.10 8.47 -1.33
C MET A 520 -4.38 9.08 -1.92
N ASN A 521 -5.01 10.05 -1.25
CA ASN A 521 -6.13 10.80 -1.83
C ASN A 521 -5.71 11.70 -2.99
N TRP A 522 -4.57 12.39 -2.90
CA TRP A 522 -4.05 13.26 -3.96
C TRP A 522 -3.87 12.50 -5.28
N TYR A 523 -3.14 11.37 -5.25
CA TYR A 523 -2.87 10.57 -6.45
C TYR A 523 -4.11 9.85 -6.98
N ALA A 524 -4.99 9.38 -6.10
CA ALA A 524 -6.26 8.80 -6.50
C ALA A 524 -7.15 9.85 -7.21
N LYS A 525 -7.30 11.04 -6.64
CA LYS A 525 -8.08 12.14 -7.21
C LYS A 525 -7.56 12.53 -8.59
N TYR A 526 -6.25 12.78 -8.71
CA TYR A 526 -5.65 13.16 -9.99
C TYR A 526 -5.84 12.08 -11.06
N ASN A 527 -5.59 10.80 -10.74
CA ASN A 527 -5.68 9.72 -11.73
C ASN A 527 -7.11 9.32 -12.10
N LEU A 528 -8.10 9.61 -11.25
CA LEU A 528 -9.54 9.53 -11.57
C LEU A 528 -10.05 10.74 -12.38
N GLY A 529 -9.15 11.55 -12.97
CA GLY A 529 -9.53 12.61 -13.92
C GLY A 529 -9.78 13.98 -13.32
N HIS A 530 -9.71 14.13 -11.99
CA HIS A 530 -9.96 15.41 -11.32
C HIS A 530 -8.72 16.31 -11.31
N ASP A 531 -8.86 17.54 -11.82
CA ASP A 531 -7.77 18.53 -11.92
C ASP A 531 -7.62 19.42 -10.68
N ASP A 532 -8.60 19.42 -9.78
CA ASP A 532 -8.65 20.27 -8.59
C ASP A 532 -7.83 19.68 -7.41
N VAL A 533 -6.56 19.38 -7.68
CA VAL A 533 -5.54 19.00 -6.68
C VAL A 533 -4.59 20.18 -6.41
N PRO A 534 -4.15 20.41 -5.15
CA PRO A 534 -3.12 21.41 -4.87
C PRO A 534 -1.77 20.97 -5.45
N TYR A 535 -0.88 21.90 -5.75
CA TYR A 535 0.50 21.58 -6.13
C TYR A 535 1.47 22.59 -5.55
N SER A 536 2.47 22.08 -4.85
CA SER A 536 3.56 22.84 -4.26
C SER A 536 4.86 22.04 -4.40
N ILE A 537 5.98 22.75 -4.60
CA ILE A 537 7.28 22.12 -4.87
C ILE A 537 7.80 21.44 -3.60
N VAL A 538 8.19 20.17 -3.72
CA VAL A 538 8.93 19.43 -2.68
C VAL A 538 10.41 19.43 -3.07
N ASP A 539 11.21 20.33 -2.50
CA ASP A 539 12.67 20.28 -2.61
C ASP A 539 13.20 19.02 -1.88
N ASN A 540 14.24 18.40 -2.44
CA ASN A 540 14.91 17.28 -1.77
C ASN A 540 15.89 17.77 -0.68
N ILE A 541 16.32 16.86 0.21
CA ILE A 541 17.25 17.17 1.31
C ILE A 541 18.63 17.70 0.86
N TYR A 542 18.96 17.55 -0.43
CA TYR A 542 20.21 18.01 -1.02
C TYR A 542 20.09 19.40 -1.67
N HIS A 543 18.87 19.96 -1.75
CA HIS A 543 18.52 21.21 -2.43
C HIS A 543 19.04 21.31 -3.87
N LEU A 544 19.14 20.18 -4.57
CA LEU A 544 19.70 20.09 -5.92
C LEU A 544 18.65 20.43 -6.98
N ARG A 545 18.88 21.49 -7.75
CA ARG A 545 18.04 21.91 -8.88
C ARG A 545 18.80 21.81 -10.21
N GLY A 546 18.18 21.22 -11.24
CA GLY A 546 18.82 20.86 -12.51
C GLY A 546 18.05 19.79 -13.31
N PRO A 547 18.63 19.19 -14.38
CA PRO A 547 17.91 18.29 -15.30
C PRO A 547 17.58 16.89 -14.73
N PHE A 548 17.82 16.66 -13.44
CA PHE A 548 17.40 15.47 -12.68
C PHE A 548 16.62 15.87 -11.41
N ALA A 549 16.03 17.07 -11.38
CA ALA A 549 15.39 17.64 -10.20
C ALA A 549 13.91 17.94 -10.41
N TYR A 550 13.12 17.50 -9.44
CA TYR A 550 12.01 18.21 -8.77
C TYR A 550 11.35 19.33 -9.58
N TRP A 551 10.16 19.01 -10.08
CA TRP A 551 9.40 19.77 -11.05
C TRP A 551 8.75 21.01 -10.41
N ASP A 552 8.81 22.14 -11.09
CA ASP A 552 8.16 23.40 -10.66
C ASP A 552 6.63 23.36 -10.82
N LYS A 553 6.13 22.47 -11.67
CA LYS A 553 4.71 22.23 -11.99
C LYS A 553 4.46 20.76 -12.35
N ILE A 554 3.20 20.35 -12.44
CA ILE A 554 2.85 19.04 -13.02
C ILE A 554 3.17 19.04 -14.52
N ASN A 555 3.99 18.10 -15.01
CA ASN A 555 4.25 17.91 -16.43
C ASN A 555 2.98 17.41 -17.14
N THR A 556 2.18 18.35 -17.65
CA THR A 556 0.87 18.06 -18.24
C THR A 556 0.96 17.21 -19.51
N TRP A 557 2.10 17.11 -20.18
CA TRP A 557 2.24 16.24 -21.36
C TRP A 557 2.41 14.77 -20.99
N ILE A 558 3.33 14.46 -20.07
CA ILE A 558 3.60 13.07 -19.69
C ILE A 558 2.51 12.55 -18.74
N ASN A 559 2.10 13.32 -17.72
CA ASN A 559 1.11 12.86 -16.75
C ASN A 559 -0.27 12.56 -17.38
N VAL A 560 -0.70 13.37 -18.37
CA VAL A 560 -1.96 13.14 -19.10
C VAL A 560 -1.93 11.87 -19.95
N SER A 561 -0.73 11.41 -20.37
CA SER A 561 -0.58 10.13 -21.08
C SER A 561 -0.80 8.92 -20.17
N TYR A 562 -0.40 9.00 -18.90
CA TYR A 562 -0.56 7.93 -17.89
C TYR A 562 -1.83 8.05 -17.01
N ARG A 563 -2.55 9.18 -17.07
CA ARG A 563 -3.78 9.41 -16.29
C ARG A 563 -4.83 8.32 -16.53
N GLY A 564 -5.34 7.75 -15.44
CA GLY A 564 -6.19 6.56 -15.42
C GLY A 564 -5.46 5.27 -15.01
N PHE A 565 -4.13 5.31 -14.93
CA PHE A 565 -3.34 4.31 -14.24
C PHE A 565 -3.46 4.51 -12.73
N LEU A 566 -3.84 3.45 -12.03
CA LEU A 566 -3.91 3.41 -10.57
C LEU A 566 -2.95 2.32 -10.10
N ALA A 567 -2.13 2.64 -9.11
CA ALA A 567 -1.22 1.68 -8.51
C ALA A 567 -1.96 0.66 -7.62
N PRO A 568 -1.52 -0.62 -7.59
CA PRO A 568 -2.10 -1.70 -6.80
C PRO A 568 -1.80 -1.56 -5.29
N THR A 569 -2.18 -0.42 -4.71
CA THR A 569 -1.86 -0.02 -3.32
C THR A 569 -2.98 0.74 -2.63
N PHE A 570 -3.87 1.41 -3.38
CA PHE A 570 -4.98 2.16 -2.78
C PHE A 570 -5.87 1.29 -1.90
N GLU A 571 -6.04 0.01 -2.24
CA GLU A 571 -6.72 -0.97 -1.40
C GLU A 571 -5.98 -1.21 -0.07
N THR A 572 -4.66 -1.39 -0.10
CA THR A 572 -3.82 -1.58 1.09
C THR A 572 -3.93 -0.37 2.04
N ALA A 573 -3.85 0.86 1.51
CA ALA A 573 -3.99 2.07 2.32
C ALA A 573 -5.44 2.28 2.81
N TYR A 574 -6.44 2.08 1.95
CA TYR A 574 -7.85 2.22 2.31
C TYR A 574 -8.27 1.21 3.40
N ALA A 575 -7.79 -0.04 3.32
CA ALA A 575 -8.07 -1.08 4.30
C ALA A 575 -7.63 -0.69 5.72
N HIS A 576 -6.53 0.06 5.86
CA HIS A 576 -6.12 0.69 7.11
C HIS A 576 -6.99 1.93 7.42
N TYR A 577 -6.86 3.00 6.62
CA TYR A 577 -7.34 4.34 6.97
C TYR A 577 -8.85 4.46 7.13
N ARG A 578 -9.66 3.60 6.49
CA ARG A 578 -11.13 3.60 6.67
C ARG A 578 -11.61 3.37 8.11
N ASN A 579 -10.73 2.86 8.98
CA ASN A 579 -11.00 2.59 10.38
C ASN A 579 -10.34 3.63 11.32
N VAL A 580 -9.71 4.67 10.75
CA VAL A 580 -9.03 5.75 11.49
C VAL A 580 -9.93 6.98 11.53
N GLU A 581 -10.33 7.41 12.73
CA GLU A 581 -11.25 8.54 12.90
C GLU A 581 -10.65 9.85 12.38
N GLY A 582 -11.44 10.63 11.65
CA GLY A 582 -11.06 11.96 11.14
C GLY A 582 -10.20 11.97 9.86
N VAL A 583 -9.74 10.81 9.38
CA VAL A 583 -8.97 10.73 8.12
C VAL A 583 -9.92 10.74 6.91
N ASP A 584 -9.67 11.63 5.96
CA ASP A 584 -10.33 11.57 4.64
C ASP A 584 -9.87 10.30 3.90
N THR A 585 -10.81 9.51 3.41
CA THR A 585 -10.54 8.35 2.53
C THR A 585 -11.24 8.45 1.17
N THR A 586 -11.89 9.59 0.89
CA THR A 586 -12.85 9.77 -0.22
C THR A 586 -12.29 9.38 -1.59
N TRP A 587 -11.01 9.62 -1.84
CA TRP A 587 -10.41 9.37 -3.15
C TRP A 587 -9.66 8.05 -3.21
N MET A 588 -8.91 7.67 -2.16
CA MET A 588 -8.29 6.34 -2.10
C MET A 588 -9.33 5.22 -2.12
N GLU A 589 -10.50 5.41 -1.51
CA GLU A 589 -11.62 4.48 -1.58
C GLU A 589 -12.11 4.30 -3.02
N LYS A 590 -12.29 5.40 -3.75
CA LYS A 590 -12.71 5.40 -5.16
C LYS A 590 -11.70 4.71 -6.06
N ALA A 591 -10.41 4.96 -5.84
CA ALA A 591 -9.35 4.30 -6.59
C ALA A 591 -9.34 2.78 -6.31
N ALA A 592 -9.42 2.36 -5.04
CA ALA A 592 -9.55 0.95 -4.69
C ALA A 592 -10.79 0.32 -5.35
N ARG A 593 -11.98 0.93 -5.19
CA ARG A 593 -13.24 0.49 -5.83
C ARG A 593 -13.10 0.37 -7.35
N ALA A 594 -12.49 1.33 -8.02
CA ALA A 594 -12.29 1.33 -9.48
C ALA A 594 -11.23 0.32 -9.98
N MET A 595 -10.40 -0.23 -9.07
CA MET A 595 -9.45 -1.31 -9.40
C MET A 595 -10.01 -2.72 -9.19
N ARG A 596 -10.90 -2.94 -8.20
CA ARG A 596 -11.38 -4.26 -7.78
C ARG A 596 -12.05 -5.08 -8.92
N PRO A 597 -11.79 -6.39 -9.05
CA PRO A 597 -10.60 -7.09 -8.54
C PRO A 597 -9.35 -6.60 -9.26
N GLU A 598 -8.26 -6.35 -8.54
CA GLU A 598 -7.09 -5.62 -9.00
C GLU A 598 -6.27 -6.34 -10.10
N GLY A 599 -5.62 -7.45 -9.74
CA GLY A 599 -4.72 -8.25 -10.56
C GLY A 599 -3.26 -7.81 -10.54
N TYR A 600 -2.48 -8.43 -11.42
CA TYR A 600 -1.13 -7.96 -11.76
C TYR A 600 -1.18 -6.63 -12.54
N SER A 601 -0.33 -5.69 -12.14
CA SER A 601 -0.11 -4.39 -12.78
C SER A 601 1.30 -4.30 -13.39
N THR A 602 2.35 -4.22 -12.55
CA THR A 602 3.76 -4.14 -12.99
C THR A 602 4.69 -4.89 -12.02
N LEU A 603 5.97 -5.00 -12.40
CA LEU A 603 7.05 -5.54 -11.58
C LEU A 603 7.65 -4.52 -10.59
N ASP A 604 7.02 -3.37 -10.36
CA ASP A 604 7.51 -2.38 -9.39
C ASP A 604 6.64 -2.28 -8.12
N PHE A 605 5.51 -3.01 -8.07
CA PHE A 605 4.61 -3.09 -6.91
C PHE A 605 4.56 -4.47 -6.23
N LEU A 606 3.91 -4.54 -5.06
CA LEU A 606 3.28 -5.76 -4.56
C LEU A 606 1.85 -5.82 -5.15
N ASN A 607 1.56 -6.82 -5.98
CA ASN A 607 0.28 -6.93 -6.69
C ASN A 607 -0.76 -7.75 -5.88
N TYR A 608 -2.04 -7.66 -6.27
CA TYR A 608 -3.18 -8.38 -5.68
C TYR A 608 -3.62 -7.90 -4.28
N SER A 609 -3.51 -6.60 -4.00
CA SER A 609 -4.00 -5.99 -2.75
C SER A 609 -5.49 -6.26 -2.51
N THR A 610 -6.31 -6.44 -3.57
CA THR A 610 -7.73 -6.81 -3.39
C THR A 610 -7.89 -8.23 -2.83
N LEU A 611 -7.06 -9.19 -3.21
CA LEU A 611 -7.03 -10.52 -2.61
C LEU A 611 -6.49 -10.47 -1.17
N THR A 612 -5.44 -9.69 -0.91
CA THR A 612 -4.65 -9.80 0.32
C THR A 612 -5.00 -8.81 1.43
N ASN A 613 -5.63 -7.67 1.09
CA ASN A 613 -5.86 -6.56 2.03
C ASN A 613 -7.33 -6.10 2.09
N TYR A 614 -8.20 -6.46 1.13
CA TYR A 614 -9.61 -6.04 1.20
C TYR A 614 -10.31 -6.65 2.43
N ASN A 615 -10.82 -5.77 3.29
CA ASN A 615 -11.47 -6.09 4.57
C ASN A 615 -12.91 -5.55 4.64
N GLY A 616 -13.58 -5.37 3.50
CA GLY A 616 -14.97 -4.92 3.42
C GLY A 616 -15.98 -6.07 3.42
N GLU A 617 -17.25 -5.74 3.19
CA GLU A 617 -18.29 -6.75 2.92
C GLU A 617 -18.14 -7.31 1.49
N ALA A 618 -18.74 -8.47 1.21
CA ALA A 618 -18.70 -9.05 -0.13
C ALA A 618 -19.48 -8.17 -1.12
N THR A 619 -18.83 -7.76 -2.22
CA THR A 619 -19.38 -6.85 -3.24
C THR A 619 -19.20 -7.40 -4.64
N THR A 620 -20.13 -7.12 -5.56
CA THR A 620 -19.97 -7.43 -7.00
C THR A 620 -19.15 -6.30 -7.65
N PRO A 621 -17.88 -6.52 -8.03
CA PRO A 621 -17.02 -5.41 -8.45
C PRO A 621 -17.28 -5.09 -9.91
N ARG A 622 -17.42 -3.80 -10.22
CA ARG A 622 -17.81 -3.32 -11.55
C ARG A 622 -16.82 -2.26 -12.03
N THR A 623 -16.10 -2.59 -13.10
CA THR A 623 -15.08 -1.73 -13.70
C THR A 623 -15.73 -0.71 -14.62
N PHE A 624 -15.50 0.57 -14.37
CA PHE A 624 -15.96 1.66 -15.24
C PHE A 624 -14.78 2.36 -15.89
N ILE A 625 -14.92 2.72 -17.16
CA ILE A 625 -13.90 3.40 -17.93
C ILE A 625 -14.46 4.57 -18.74
N GLN A 626 -13.61 5.56 -19.02
CA GLN A 626 -13.81 6.52 -20.10
C GLN A 626 -12.86 6.20 -21.26
N LEU A 627 -13.38 6.33 -22.49
CA LEU A 627 -12.60 6.22 -23.71
C LEU A 627 -11.98 7.58 -24.04
N ARG A 628 -10.66 7.62 -24.23
CA ARG A 628 -9.90 8.84 -24.60
C ARG A 628 -8.88 8.60 -25.69
N THR A 629 -8.39 9.65 -26.34
CA THR A 629 -7.20 9.59 -27.21
C THR A 629 -5.95 9.20 -26.40
N SER A 630 -4.92 8.62 -27.04
CA SER A 630 -3.75 8.09 -26.31
C SER A 630 -2.71 9.15 -25.89
N GLU A 631 -2.26 10.03 -26.79
CA GLU A 631 -1.01 10.80 -26.60
C GLU A 631 -0.98 12.27 -27.11
N LYS A 632 -1.97 12.76 -27.87
CA LYS A 632 -1.86 14.04 -28.62
C LYS A 632 -3.18 14.81 -28.70
N PRO A 633 -3.16 16.16 -28.69
CA PRO A 633 -4.34 16.99 -28.85
C PRO A 633 -4.95 16.87 -30.25
N TRP A 634 -6.28 16.87 -30.32
CA TRP A 634 -7.04 16.80 -31.59
C TRP A 634 -7.92 18.02 -31.89
N TYR A 635 -8.16 18.92 -30.93
CA TYR A 635 -9.26 19.89 -31.03
C TYR A 635 -8.89 21.38 -31.19
N GLN A 636 -7.60 21.72 -31.39
CA GLN A 636 -7.19 23.10 -31.69
C GLN A 636 -6.73 23.27 -33.14
N ASN A 637 -7.59 23.93 -33.92
CA ASN A 637 -7.41 24.17 -35.35
C ASN A 637 -6.61 25.46 -35.65
N THR A 638 -5.35 25.54 -35.24
CA THR A 638 -4.27 25.83 -36.20
C THR A 638 -3.01 25.06 -35.81
N TRP A 639 -2.31 24.49 -36.79
CA TRP A 639 -1.00 23.90 -36.55
C TRP A 639 0.09 24.96 -36.30
N ASP A 640 -0.13 26.23 -36.67
CA ASP A 640 0.88 27.28 -36.53
C ASP A 640 1.01 27.78 -35.09
N GLU A 641 -0.10 27.90 -34.35
CA GLU A 641 -0.08 28.20 -32.91
C GLU A 641 0.57 27.05 -32.10
N VAL A 642 0.34 25.80 -32.51
CA VAL A 642 0.92 24.61 -31.86
C VAL A 642 2.38 24.37 -32.27
N ASN A 643 2.78 24.64 -33.51
CA ASN A 643 4.16 24.48 -33.98
C ASN A 643 5.08 25.64 -33.56
N ALA A 644 4.53 26.76 -33.10
CA ALA A 644 5.31 27.79 -32.41
C ALA A 644 5.89 27.27 -31.08
N TYR A 645 5.22 26.30 -30.46
CA TYR A 645 5.69 25.60 -29.27
C TYR A 645 6.81 24.60 -29.62
N ARG A 646 7.99 24.78 -29.03
CA ARG A 646 9.12 23.87 -29.20
C ARG A 646 9.16 22.84 -28.07
N PRO A 647 9.78 21.66 -28.27
CA PRO A 647 10.22 20.84 -27.16
C PRO A 647 11.16 21.67 -26.27
N GLY A 648 10.81 21.88 -25.00
CA GLY A 648 11.55 22.72 -24.05
C GLY A 648 11.01 24.13 -23.83
N SER A 649 9.74 24.39 -24.14
CA SER A 649 8.91 25.40 -23.45
C SER A 649 7.86 24.69 -22.59
N ASP A 650 7.50 25.27 -21.44
CA ASP A 650 6.78 24.56 -20.36
C ASP A 650 5.44 25.21 -19.96
N GLU A 651 4.84 26.05 -20.82
CA GLU A 651 3.54 26.70 -20.58
C GLU A 651 2.71 26.82 -21.86
N LEU A 652 1.49 26.27 -21.84
CA LEU A 652 0.47 26.56 -22.86
C LEU A 652 -0.08 27.99 -22.64
N PRO A 653 -0.40 28.75 -23.71
CA PRO A 653 -0.96 30.10 -23.57
C PRO A 653 -2.25 30.13 -22.73
N SER A 654 -2.43 31.17 -21.92
CA SER A 654 -3.65 31.39 -21.15
C SER A 654 -4.88 31.47 -22.07
N GLY A 655 -5.86 30.59 -21.86
CA GLY A 655 -7.02 30.40 -22.74
C GLY A 655 -6.96 29.12 -23.59
N VAL A 656 -5.85 28.39 -23.55
CA VAL A 656 -5.78 27.00 -24.00
C VAL A 656 -6.28 26.10 -22.86
N ASP A 657 -7.55 25.69 -22.93
CA ASP A 657 -8.11 24.57 -22.12
C ASP A 657 -7.22 23.31 -22.27
N GLN A 658 -7.28 22.34 -21.35
CA GLN A 658 -6.49 21.10 -21.46
C GLN A 658 -6.84 20.31 -22.74
N THR A 659 -6.04 20.45 -23.81
CA THR A 659 -6.37 19.86 -25.12
C THR A 659 -5.77 18.50 -25.39
N LEU A 660 -4.80 18.07 -24.58
CA LEU A 660 -3.89 16.95 -24.90
C LEU A 660 -4.55 15.57 -24.92
N ASN A 661 -5.62 15.37 -24.15
CA ASN A 661 -6.51 14.22 -24.25
C ASN A 661 -7.91 14.69 -24.63
N SER A 662 -8.41 14.23 -25.78
CA SER A 662 -9.83 14.32 -26.11
C SER A 662 -10.54 13.05 -25.67
N PHE A 663 -11.79 13.19 -25.22
CA PHE A 663 -12.63 12.06 -24.80
C PHE A 663 -13.69 11.76 -25.85
N PHE A 664 -14.37 10.62 -25.76
CA PHE A 664 -15.56 10.37 -26.58
C PHE A 664 -16.83 10.86 -25.88
N SER A 665 -17.82 11.24 -26.68
CA SER A 665 -19.22 11.48 -26.30
C SER A 665 -20.14 10.61 -27.17
N VAL A 666 -21.29 10.19 -26.63
CA VAL A 666 -22.28 9.42 -27.40
C VAL A 666 -23.36 10.36 -27.93
N ASN A 667 -23.50 10.39 -29.26
CA ASN A 667 -24.54 11.14 -29.97
C ASN A 667 -25.92 10.45 -29.85
N GLY A 668 -26.99 11.17 -30.24
CA GLY A 668 -28.36 10.65 -30.20
C GLY A 668 -28.65 9.43 -31.08
N ASP A 669 -27.81 9.16 -32.10
CA ASP A 669 -27.86 7.95 -32.93
C ASP A 669 -26.99 6.79 -32.38
N GLY A 670 -26.31 7.01 -31.25
CA GLY A 670 -25.34 6.10 -30.67
C GLY A 670 -23.91 6.24 -31.20
N THR A 671 -23.64 7.07 -32.21
CA THR A 671 -22.26 7.24 -32.72
C THR A 671 -21.36 7.91 -31.69
N LEU A 672 -20.15 7.39 -31.50
CA LEU A 672 -19.15 7.99 -30.61
C LEU A 672 -18.34 9.05 -31.37
N ALA A 673 -18.46 10.31 -30.95
CA ALA A 673 -17.73 11.44 -31.50
C ALA A 673 -16.81 12.08 -30.44
N ILE A 674 -15.64 12.55 -30.87
CA ILE A 674 -14.66 13.18 -29.98
C ILE A 674 -15.15 14.53 -29.43
N THR A 675 -14.91 14.76 -28.14
CA THR A 675 -15.24 15.98 -27.39
C THR A 675 -14.07 16.44 -26.51
N SER A 676 -14.06 17.72 -26.15
CA SER A 676 -12.99 18.40 -25.42
C SER A 676 -13.11 18.37 -23.90
N LYS A 677 -14.25 17.91 -23.34
CA LYS A 677 -14.55 18.02 -21.90
C LYS A 677 -14.79 16.66 -21.25
N TRP A 678 -13.96 16.36 -20.26
CA TRP A 678 -13.89 15.05 -19.59
C TRP A 678 -15.13 14.78 -18.71
N GLU A 679 -15.73 15.82 -18.14
CA GLU A 679 -16.97 15.75 -17.33
C GLU A 679 -18.19 15.36 -18.18
N LYS A 680 -18.07 15.45 -19.51
CA LYS A 680 -19.15 15.16 -20.47
C LYS A 680 -18.97 13.83 -21.21
N ALA A 681 -17.89 13.10 -20.93
CA ALA A 681 -17.61 11.81 -21.53
C ALA A 681 -18.32 10.69 -20.75
N PRO A 682 -19.20 9.88 -21.39
CA PRO A 682 -19.94 8.86 -20.67
C PRO A 682 -19.01 7.78 -20.15
N LEU A 683 -19.36 7.25 -18.97
CA LEU A 683 -18.73 6.04 -18.46
C LEU A 683 -19.21 4.85 -19.28
N PHE A 684 -18.32 3.88 -19.49
CA PHE A 684 -18.64 2.57 -20.01
C PHE A 684 -18.37 1.55 -18.90
N GLU A 685 -19.40 0.79 -18.52
CA GLU A 685 -19.22 -0.39 -17.68
C GLU A 685 -18.59 -1.51 -18.52
N VAL A 686 -17.52 -2.11 -18.02
CA VAL A 686 -16.83 -3.25 -18.65
C VAL A 686 -17.45 -4.55 -18.14
N VAL A 687 -18.52 -4.99 -18.79
CA VAL A 687 -19.25 -6.21 -18.46
C VAL A 687 -18.44 -7.43 -18.94
N LYS A 688 -18.09 -8.35 -18.04
CA LYS A 688 -17.41 -9.62 -18.39
C LYS A 688 -18.45 -10.69 -18.77
N ASN A 689 -18.30 -11.26 -19.96
CA ASN A 689 -19.18 -12.30 -20.49
C ASN A 689 -18.76 -13.72 -20.05
N ALA A 690 -19.71 -14.65 -20.11
CA ALA A 690 -19.49 -16.05 -19.72
C ALA A 690 -18.50 -16.82 -20.61
N ASP A 691 -18.26 -16.34 -21.84
CA ASP A 691 -17.25 -16.85 -22.79
C ASP A 691 -15.85 -16.23 -22.58
N GLY A 692 -15.69 -15.34 -21.60
CA GLY A 692 -14.43 -14.65 -21.29
C GLY A 692 -14.19 -13.39 -22.11
N THR A 693 -15.08 -13.04 -23.05
CA THR A 693 -15.07 -11.73 -23.71
C THR A 693 -15.61 -10.63 -22.77
N TYR A 694 -15.57 -9.38 -23.24
CA TYR A 694 -16.14 -8.22 -22.54
C TYR A 694 -17.08 -7.45 -23.46
N SER A 695 -18.08 -6.79 -22.87
CA SER A 695 -18.99 -5.87 -23.53
C SER A 695 -19.01 -4.53 -22.82
N LEU A 696 -19.16 -3.44 -23.56
CA LEU A 696 -19.02 -2.07 -23.04
C LEU A 696 -20.39 -1.37 -23.02
N LEU A 697 -20.97 -1.20 -21.83
CA LEU A 697 -22.29 -0.60 -21.64
C LEU A 697 -22.16 0.90 -21.34
N ALA A 698 -22.63 1.75 -22.25
CA ALA A 698 -22.61 3.20 -22.08
C ALA A 698 -23.67 3.65 -21.05
N THR A 699 -23.25 4.24 -19.94
CA THR A 699 -24.16 4.61 -18.83
C THR A 699 -25.15 5.71 -19.23
N GLN A 700 -24.78 6.58 -20.17
CA GLN A 700 -25.58 7.71 -20.65
C GLN A 700 -26.89 7.29 -21.37
N ASN A 701 -26.92 6.15 -22.05
CA ASN A 701 -28.09 5.71 -22.83
C ASN A 701 -28.50 4.24 -22.60
N GLY A 702 -27.77 3.50 -21.77
CA GLY A 702 -28.05 2.09 -21.46
C GLY A 702 -27.90 1.16 -22.68
N LYS A 703 -26.97 1.47 -23.59
CA LYS A 703 -26.68 0.66 -24.78
C LYS A 703 -25.27 0.12 -24.79
N TYR A 704 -25.12 -1.08 -25.35
CA TYR A 704 -23.82 -1.69 -25.59
C TYR A 704 -23.16 -1.08 -26.82
N LEU A 705 -21.84 -0.94 -26.75
CA LEU A 705 -20.96 -0.64 -27.86
C LEU A 705 -20.98 -1.81 -28.85
N SER A 706 -21.25 -1.53 -30.12
CA SER A 706 -21.48 -2.50 -31.18
C SER A 706 -20.66 -2.14 -32.43
N VAL A 707 -20.06 -3.14 -33.07
CA VAL A 707 -19.55 -3.02 -34.44
C VAL A 707 -20.73 -3.07 -35.40
N THR A 708 -20.94 -2.02 -36.19
CA THR A 708 -22.06 -1.94 -37.14
C THR A 708 -21.64 -2.23 -38.58
N ASP A 709 -22.60 -2.56 -39.44
CA ASP A 709 -22.36 -2.73 -40.89
C ASP A 709 -22.16 -1.38 -41.64
N GLU A 710 -22.25 -0.23 -40.94
CA GLU A 710 -21.98 1.09 -41.53
C GLU A 710 -20.47 1.23 -41.80
N ALA A 711 -20.08 1.28 -43.07
CA ALA A 711 -18.67 1.40 -43.47
C ALA A 711 -18.20 2.86 -43.51
N ASP A 712 -17.00 3.12 -42.97
CA ASP A 712 -16.26 4.38 -43.13
C ASP A 712 -14.96 4.09 -43.89
N GLY A 713 -15.05 4.17 -45.22
CA GLY A 713 -13.97 3.78 -46.14
C GLY A 713 -13.67 2.27 -46.09
N ALA A 714 -12.64 1.90 -45.32
CA ALA A 714 -12.21 0.50 -45.12
C ALA A 714 -12.37 0.02 -43.66
N ASP A 715 -12.95 0.87 -42.81
CA ASP A 715 -13.22 0.60 -41.40
C ASP A 715 -14.74 0.47 -41.19
N LEU A 716 -15.18 -0.09 -40.05
CA LEU A 716 -16.61 -0.18 -39.70
C LEU A 716 -16.93 0.77 -38.54
N VAL A 717 -18.03 1.50 -38.60
CA VAL A 717 -18.44 2.46 -37.55
C VAL A 717 -18.87 1.71 -36.29
N VAL A 718 -18.44 2.20 -35.13
CA VAL A 718 -18.75 1.61 -33.82
C VAL A 718 -19.69 2.54 -33.06
N LYS A 719 -20.82 2.00 -32.58
CA LYS A 719 -21.90 2.79 -31.95
C LYS A 719 -22.35 2.18 -30.62
N ALA A 720 -22.65 3.03 -29.63
CA ALA A 720 -23.35 2.65 -28.41
C ALA A 720 -24.87 2.64 -28.68
N SER A 721 -25.34 1.63 -29.42
CA SER A 721 -26.72 1.52 -29.91
C SER A 721 -27.42 0.19 -29.59
N ALA A 722 -26.67 -0.88 -29.30
CA ALA A 722 -27.24 -2.21 -29.10
C ALA A 722 -27.96 -2.34 -27.75
N GLY A 723 -29.16 -2.95 -27.75
CA GLY A 723 -29.95 -3.22 -26.54
C GLY A 723 -29.61 -4.54 -25.83
N THR A 724 -28.83 -5.40 -26.47
CA THR A 724 -28.52 -6.78 -26.06
C THR A 724 -27.12 -7.14 -26.56
N ILE A 725 -26.42 -8.05 -25.86
CA ILE A 725 -25.10 -8.53 -26.28
C ILE A 725 -25.27 -9.66 -27.31
N GLY A 726 -24.92 -9.39 -28.57
CA GLY A 726 -24.60 -10.39 -29.59
C GLY A 726 -23.08 -10.47 -29.82
N ASP A 727 -22.65 -11.08 -30.92
CA ASP A 727 -21.21 -11.24 -31.21
C ASP A 727 -20.53 -9.96 -31.74
N ASN A 728 -21.28 -8.91 -32.10
CA ASN A 728 -20.75 -7.60 -32.49
C ASN A 728 -20.49 -6.67 -31.29
N GLU A 729 -21.06 -7.00 -30.13
CA GLU A 729 -20.91 -6.30 -28.84
C GLU A 729 -19.85 -6.95 -27.95
N LYS A 730 -19.17 -8.00 -28.43
CA LYS A 730 -18.12 -8.73 -27.73
C LYS A 730 -16.73 -8.29 -28.17
N PHE A 731 -15.87 -8.08 -27.18
CA PHE A 731 -14.50 -7.63 -27.37
C PHE A 731 -13.51 -8.38 -26.48
N ALA A 732 -12.27 -8.50 -26.93
CA ALA A 732 -11.12 -8.76 -26.07
C ALA A 732 -10.49 -7.41 -25.66
N ILE A 733 -10.28 -7.20 -24.35
CA ILE A 733 -9.79 -5.93 -23.79
C ILE A 733 -8.49 -6.18 -23.02
N SER A 734 -7.51 -5.29 -23.15
CA SER A 734 -6.27 -5.31 -22.36
C SER A 734 -5.72 -3.91 -22.09
N GLY A 735 -4.85 -3.77 -21.09
CA GLY A 735 -4.12 -2.53 -20.80
C GLY A 735 -4.94 -1.40 -20.16
N ILE A 736 -6.07 -1.69 -19.50
CA ILE A 736 -6.92 -0.67 -18.85
C ILE A 736 -6.09 0.20 -17.90
N GLY A 737 -6.27 1.52 -18.01
CA GLY A 737 -5.57 2.59 -17.29
C GLY A 737 -4.37 3.17 -18.05
N GLY A 738 -3.65 2.37 -18.83
CA GLY A 738 -2.43 2.81 -19.51
C GLY A 738 -2.66 3.38 -20.93
N PRO A 739 -1.65 4.05 -21.51
CA PRO A 739 -1.69 4.54 -22.89
C PRO A 739 -1.65 3.44 -23.96
N GLY A 740 -1.20 2.23 -23.60
CA GLY A 740 -1.09 1.06 -24.49
C GLY A 740 -2.32 0.14 -24.52
N ALA A 741 -3.51 0.65 -24.15
CA ALA A 741 -4.73 -0.14 -24.06
C ALA A 741 -5.24 -0.61 -25.43
N THR A 742 -5.92 -1.76 -25.48
CA THR A 742 -6.55 -2.25 -26.71
C THR A 742 -7.93 -2.85 -26.47
N ILE A 743 -8.78 -2.74 -27.49
CA ILE A 743 -10.10 -3.37 -27.61
C ILE A 743 -10.11 -4.00 -29.02
N SER A 744 -10.25 -5.32 -29.09
CA SER A 744 -10.25 -6.10 -30.34
C SER A 744 -11.59 -6.83 -30.48
N SER A 745 -12.14 -6.96 -31.69
CA SER A 745 -13.40 -7.68 -31.94
C SER A 745 -13.13 -9.12 -32.41
N PRO A 746 -13.42 -10.17 -31.61
CA PRO A 746 -13.14 -11.56 -31.99
C PRO A 746 -13.98 -12.05 -33.17
N SER A 747 -15.18 -11.51 -33.35
CA SER A 747 -16.08 -11.75 -34.50
C SER A 747 -15.55 -11.18 -35.82
N HIS A 748 -14.52 -10.33 -35.78
CA HIS A 748 -13.95 -9.65 -36.93
C HIS A 748 -12.42 -9.82 -36.98
N ASP A 749 -11.94 -11.07 -36.97
CA ASP A 749 -10.51 -11.45 -37.09
C ASP A 749 -9.58 -10.80 -36.04
N ASN A 750 -10.12 -10.43 -34.87
CA ASN A 750 -9.42 -9.64 -33.83
C ASN A 750 -8.89 -8.28 -34.34
N ARG A 751 -9.56 -7.68 -35.34
CA ARG A 751 -9.33 -6.27 -35.71
C ARG A 751 -9.55 -5.38 -34.48
N GLN A 752 -8.73 -4.33 -34.37
CA GLN A 752 -8.77 -3.41 -33.23
C GLN A 752 -9.67 -2.23 -33.51
N LEU A 753 -10.31 -1.71 -32.47
CA LEU A 753 -10.90 -0.38 -32.52
C LEU A 753 -9.78 0.65 -32.80
N THR A 754 -10.12 1.75 -33.47
CA THR A 754 -9.21 2.86 -33.76
C THR A 754 -10.02 4.14 -34.02
N ILE A 755 -9.32 5.24 -34.31
CA ILE A 755 -9.90 6.57 -34.48
C ILE A 755 -9.71 7.03 -35.93
N THR A 756 -10.78 7.49 -36.56
CA THR A 756 -10.74 8.14 -37.88
C THR A 756 -10.87 9.66 -37.69
N PRO A 757 -10.03 10.50 -38.33
CA PRO A 757 -8.97 10.14 -39.28
C PRO A 757 -7.73 9.58 -38.56
N LYS A 758 -7.01 8.67 -39.22
CA LYS A 758 -5.89 7.91 -38.63
C LYS A 758 -4.59 8.72 -38.43
N SER A 759 -4.59 10.02 -38.67
CA SER A 759 -3.42 10.89 -38.44
C SER A 759 -3.82 12.33 -38.15
N SER A 760 -3.04 13.00 -37.31
CA SER A 760 -3.25 14.41 -36.92
C SER A 760 -2.95 15.42 -38.04
N LYS A 761 -2.57 14.98 -39.24
CA LYS A 761 -2.26 15.84 -40.39
C LYS A 761 -3.48 16.20 -41.26
N ASP A 762 -4.65 15.67 -40.94
CA ASP A 762 -5.90 15.94 -41.65
C ASP A 762 -6.96 16.59 -40.74
N PRO A 763 -6.85 17.91 -40.48
CA PRO A 763 -7.86 18.67 -39.75
C PRO A 763 -9.12 18.96 -40.61
N ALA A 764 -9.19 18.49 -41.86
CA ALA A 764 -10.36 18.65 -42.72
C ALA A 764 -11.36 17.47 -42.60
N SER A 765 -10.99 16.40 -41.89
CA SER A 765 -11.87 15.25 -41.65
C SER A 765 -13.06 15.60 -40.76
N THR A 766 -14.27 15.33 -41.25
CA THR A 766 -15.52 15.69 -40.58
C THR A 766 -15.81 14.79 -39.37
N SER A 767 -15.64 15.34 -38.16
CA SER A 767 -16.02 14.76 -36.85
C SER A 767 -15.37 13.40 -36.54
N PRO A 768 -14.30 13.36 -35.72
CA PRO A 768 -13.59 12.11 -35.45
C PRO A 768 -14.47 11.03 -34.81
N LYS A 769 -14.48 9.84 -35.40
CA LYS A 769 -15.31 8.68 -34.99
C LYS A 769 -14.47 7.57 -34.37
N LEU A 770 -15.10 6.80 -33.48
CA LEU A 770 -14.62 5.45 -33.13
C LEU A 770 -15.03 4.45 -34.22
N VAL A 771 -14.07 3.68 -34.72
CA VAL A 771 -14.28 2.67 -35.78
C VAL A 771 -13.54 1.37 -35.46
N LEU A 772 -13.97 0.25 -36.03
CA LEU A 772 -13.20 -0.98 -36.10
C LEU A 772 -12.26 -0.92 -37.30
N GLY A 773 -10.96 -0.79 -37.03
CA GLY A 773 -9.94 -0.56 -38.04
C GLY A 773 -9.77 -1.72 -39.03
N ALA A 774 -9.22 -1.42 -40.20
CA ALA A 774 -8.71 -2.41 -41.15
C ALA A 774 -7.65 -3.35 -40.51
N ALA A 775 -7.49 -4.56 -41.06
CA ALA A 775 -6.58 -5.56 -40.51
C ALA A 775 -5.12 -5.05 -40.40
N GLY A 776 -4.50 -5.28 -39.24
CA GLY A 776 -3.14 -4.82 -38.93
C GLY A 776 -3.05 -3.36 -38.44
N VAL A 777 -4.12 -2.56 -38.54
CA VAL A 777 -4.19 -1.26 -37.87
C VAL A 777 -4.32 -1.47 -36.36
N LYS A 778 -3.49 -0.79 -35.58
CA LYS A 778 -3.57 -0.79 -34.10
C LYS A 778 -4.52 0.31 -33.60
N GLY A 779 -5.09 0.09 -32.43
CA GLY A 779 -5.77 1.13 -31.65
C GLY A 779 -4.78 2.16 -31.08
N SER A 780 -5.28 3.38 -30.88
CA SER A 780 -4.54 4.53 -30.32
C SER A 780 -5.42 5.32 -29.36
N PHE A 781 -5.93 4.64 -28.34
CA PHE A 781 -6.80 5.20 -27.30
C PHE A 781 -6.37 4.75 -25.90
N GLY A 782 -6.63 5.59 -24.91
CA GLY A 782 -6.52 5.23 -23.50
C GLY A 782 -7.87 4.79 -22.94
N LEU A 783 -7.86 3.83 -22.02
CA LEU A 783 -9.04 3.38 -21.27
C LEU A 783 -8.88 3.85 -19.82
N MET A 784 -9.27 5.09 -19.53
CA MET A 784 -9.11 5.69 -18.20
C MET A 784 -10.05 5.02 -17.20
N ARG A 785 -9.55 4.46 -16.09
CA ARG A 785 -10.41 3.97 -15.00
C ARG A 785 -11.19 5.13 -14.39
N GLN A 786 -12.44 4.88 -14.04
CA GLN A 786 -13.29 5.84 -13.35
C GLN A 786 -14.06 5.21 -12.19
N ALA A 787 -14.36 6.03 -11.20
CA ALA A 787 -15.43 5.73 -10.25
C ALA A 787 -16.77 6.10 -10.89
N SER A 788 -17.81 5.30 -10.65
CA SER A 788 -19.18 5.52 -11.16
C SER A 788 -20.15 5.89 -10.05
N ASP A 789 -19.60 6.49 -9.01
CA ASP A 789 -20.28 6.80 -7.76
C ASP A 789 -21.52 7.67 -7.97
N ILE A 790 -22.61 7.25 -7.32
CA ILE A 790 -23.85 7.99 -7.18
C ILE A 790 -24.04 8.30 -5.71
N THR A 791 -24.33 9.57 -5.43
CA THR A 791 -24.77 10.03 -4.11
C THR A 791 -26.27 9.80 -3.97
N VAL A 792 -26.67 8.97 -3.01
CA VAL A 792 -28.07 8.82 -2.60
C VAL A 792 -28.28 9.52 -1.27
N LYS A 793 -28.96 10.66 -1.33
CA LYS A 793 -29.29 11.49 -0.16
C LYS A 793 -30.63 11.07 0.41
N PHE A 794 -30.76 11.14 1.74
CA PHE A 794 -31.97 10.74 2.45
C PHE A 794 -32.60 11.96 3.13
N ASP A 795 -33.57 12.60 2.47
CA ASP A 795 -34.33 13.69 3.08
C ASP A 795 -35.37 13.10 4.04
N ALA A 796 -35.07 13.20 5.33
CA ALA A 796 -35.94 12.73 6.40
C ALA A 796 -37.27 13.52 6.52
N ASN A 797 -37.51 14.55 5.70
CA ASN A 797 -38.74 15.36 5.67
C ASN A 797 -39.15 15.91 7.05
N GLY A 798 -38.15 16.32 7.85
CA GLY A 798 -38.33 16.78 9.23
C GLY A 798 -38.40 15.67 10.28
N GLY A 799 -37.91 14.47 9.97
CA GLY A 799 -37.50 13.46 10.95
C GLY A 799 -36.02 13.57 11.35
N SER A 800 -35.53 12.60 12.10
CA SER A 800 -34.11 12.44 12.45
C SER A 800 -33.22 12.28 11.22
N GLU A 801 -31.99 12.80 11.29
CA GLU A 801 -31.00 12.72 10.23
C GLU A 801 -30.67 11.27 9.82
N VAL A 802 -30.37 11.08 8.53
CA VAL A 802 -29.96 9.82 7.92
C VAL A 802 -28.77 10.11 7.01
N ALA A 803 -27.65 9.41 7.24
CA ALA A 803 -26.44 9.59 6.44
C ALA A 803 -26.69 9.25 4.96
N SER A 804 -26.09 10.03 4.05
CA SER A 804 -26.12 9.75 2.61
C SER A 804 -25.29 8.51 2.29
N GLN A 805 -25.67 7.77 1.25
CA GLN A 805 -24.93 6.60 0.77
C GLN A 805 -24.24 6.90 -0.57
N THR A 806 -23.11 6.25 -0.80
CA THR A 806 -22.41 6.23 -2.10
C THR A 806 -22.47 4.81 -2.67
N VAL A 807 -23.03 4.65 -3.86
CA VAL A 807 -23.19 3.36 -4.56
C VAL A 807 -22.69 3.46 -6.00
N GLN A 808 -22.32 2.37 -6.68
CA GLN A 808 -21.93 2.47 -8.09
C GLN A 808 -23.15 2.66 -9.00
N TRP A 809 -22.95 3.24 -10.19
CA TRP A 809 -24.00 3.38 -11.18
C TRP A 809 -24.73 2.07 -11.46
N ASN A 810 -26.06 2.05 -11.35
CA ASN A 810 -26.94 0.89 -11.52
C ASN A 810 -26.83 -0.18 -10.41
N ASP A 811 -26.26 0.12 -9.24
CA ASP A 811 -26.37 -0.73 -8.02
C ASP A 811 -27.70 -0.52 -7.27
N PRO A 812 -28.15 -1.50 -6.46
CA PRO A 812 -29.18 -1.26 -5.45
C PRO A 812 -28.65 -0.34 -4.34
N VAL A 813 -29.58 0.34 -3.65
CA VAL A 813 -29.28 1.15 -2.46
C VAL A 813 -29.57 0.31 -1.22
N ALA A 814 -28.79 0.45 -0.14
CA ALA A 814 -29.13 -0.20 1.12
C ALA A 814 -30.29 0.55 1.80
N GLU A 815 -31.30 -0.16 2.28
CA GLU A 815 -32.39 0.48 3.06
C GLU A 815 -31.81 0.97 4.40
N PRO A 816 -31.80 2.29 4.68
CA PRO A 816 -31.27 2.81 5.93
C PRO A 816 -32.21 2.49 7.10
N GLN A 817 -31.71 2.57 8.33
CA GLN A 817 -32.57 2.54 9.51
C GLN A 817 -33.66 3.62 9.40
N ALA A 818 -34.91 3.23 9.59
CA ALA A 818 -36.05 4.13 9.45
C ALA A 818 -35.91 5.36 10.38
N PRO A 819 -36.04 6.59 9.86
CA PRO A 819 -35.94 7.80 10.65
C PRO A 819 -37.13 7.91 11.62
N THR A 820 -37.01 8.80 12.61
CA THR A 820 -38.05 9.05 13.61
C THR A 820 -38.54 10.50 13.54
N ARG A 821 -39.85 10.72 13.75
CA ARG A 821 -40.46 12.05 13.75
C ARG A 821 -41.59 12.11 14.79
N ALA A 822 -41.50 13.05 15.73
CA ALA A 822 -42.44 13.14 16.85
C ALA A 822 -43.89 13.36 16.35
N GLY A 823 -44.81 12.47 16.73
CA GLY A 823 -46.22 12.50 16.32
C GLY A 823 -46.51 11.98 14.90
N TYR A 824 -45.55 11.32 14.24
CA TYR A 824 -45.72 10.72 12.91
C TYR A 824 -45.16 9.29 12.87
N THR A 825 -45.76 8.45 12.05
CA THR A 825 -45.25 7.11 11.70
C THR A 825 -44.60 7.19 10.32
N PHE A 826 -43.39 6.66 10.18
CA PHE A 826 -42.69 6.54 8.91
C PHE A 826 -43.44 5.57 7.97
N THR A 827 -43.61 5.94 6.69
CA THR A 827 -44.37 5.14 5.71
C THR A 827 -43.54 4.58 4.56
N GLY A 828 -42.22 4.80 4.56
CA GLY A 828 -41.31 4.38 3.50
C GLY A 828 -40.55 5.54 2.86
N TRP A 829 -39.66 5.22 1.94
CA TRP A 829 -38.89 6.17 1.13
C TRP A 829 -39.50 6.33 -0.26
N TYR A 830 -39.34 7.51 -0.87
CA TYR A 830 -39.95 7.87 -2.16
C TYR A 830 -38.94 8.58 -3.06
N SER A 831 -38.96 8.35 -4.37
CA SER A 831 -38.06 9.00 -5.34
C SER A 831 -38.45 10.44 -5.71
N ASP A 832 -39.59 10.92 -5.24
CA ASP A 832 -40.08 12.27 -5.50
C ASP A 832 -40.55 12.99 -4.23
N ALA A 833 -40.31 14.30 -4.17
CA ALA A 833 -40.67 15.13 -3.02
C ALA A 833 -42.19 15.27 -2.79
N LYS A 834 -43.04 14.78 -3.71
CA LYS A 834 -44.51 14.74 -3.54
C LYS A 834 -44.98 13.39 -2.97
N LEU A 835 -44.06 12.45 -2.70
CA LEU A 835 -44.33 11.14 -2.11
C LEU A 835 -45.31 10.29 -2.95
N THR A 836 -45.17 10.33 -4.28
CA THR A 836 -46.03 9.63 -5.24
C THR A 836 -45.43 8.34 -5.80
N GLN A 837 -44.10 8.22 -5.78
CA GLN A 837 -43.33 7.09 -6.27
C GLN A 837 -42.54 6.46 -5.11
N ALA A 838 -43.06 5.37 -4.54
CA ALA A 838 -42.37 4.65 -3.47
C ALA A 838 -41.10 3.97 -4.02
N TRP A 839 -40.00 4.07 -3.29
CA TRP A 839 -38.72 3.44 -3.63
C TRP A 839 -38.63 2.04 -3.01
N ASP A 840 -38.56 1.01 -3.85
CA ASP A 840 -38.33 -0.36 -3.41
C ASP A 840 -36.84 -0.71 -3.51
N PHE A 841 -36.14 -0.72 -2.37
CA PHE A 841 -34.72 -1.07 -2.27
C PHE A 841 -34.36 -2.48 -2.80
N LYS A 842 -35.35 -3.34 -3.07
CA LYS A 842 -35.13 -4.69 -3.62
C LYS A 842 -35.12 -4.74 -5.16
N THR A 843 -35.67 -3.73 -5.83
CA THR A 843 -35.82 -3.72 -7.30
C THR A 843 -35.35 -2.42 -7.95
N ALA A 844 -35.44 -1.29 -7.25
CA ALA A 844 -34.92 -0.01 -7.70
C ALA A 844 -33.39 0.05 -7.58
N LYS A 845 -32.77 0.75 -8.53
CA LYS A 845 -31.31 0.91 -8.68
C LYS A 845 -31.00 2.38 -8.92
N ALA A 846 -29.94 2.88 -8.32
CA ALA A 846 -29.52 4.28 -8.50
C ALA A 846 -28.87 4.43 -9.89
N THR A 847 -29.32 5.38 -10.71
CA THR A 847 -28.78 5.61 -12.07
C THR A 847 -28.26 7.04 -12.32
N GLY A 848 -28.47 7.93 -11.36
CA GLY A 848 -27.79 9.22 -11.17
C GLY A 848 -28.03 9.72 -9.74
N ASP A 849 -27.37 10.82 -9.35
CA ASP A 849 -27.53 11.44 -8.02
C ASP A 849 -29.02 11.62 -7.67
N THR A 850 -29.42 11.01 -6.56
CA THR A 850 -30.83 10.83 -6.19
C THR A 850 -31.06 11.31 -4.75
N THR A 851 -32.19 11.97 -4.51
CA THR A 851 -32.68 12.23 -3.14
C THR A 851 -33.92 11.38 -2.92
N LEU A 852 -33.89 10.54 -1.89
CA LEU A 852 -35.01 9.76 -1.42
C LEU A 852 -35.68 10.49 -0.25
N TYR A 853 -36.99 10.64 -0.32
CA TYR A 853 -37.79 11.46 0.60
C TYR A 853 -38.58 10.56 1.55
N ALA A 854 -38.53 10.85 2.86
CA ALA A 854 -39.25 10.08 3.87
C ALA A 854 -40.75 10.41 3.86
N GLY A 855 -41.60 9.38 3.79
CA GLY A 855 -43.05 9.52 3.95
C GLY A 855 -43.49 9.44 5.41
N TRP A 856 -44.53 10.20 5.75
CA TRP A 856 -44.98 10.39 7.13
C TRP A 856 -46.52 10.40 7.26
N ALA A 857 -47.08 9.42 7.97
CA ALA A 857 -48.48 9.43 8.39
C ALA A 857 -48.59 10.08 9.78
N LYS A 858 -49.41 11.13 9.93
CA LYS A 858 -49.62 11.77 11.24
C LYS A 858 -50.34 10.80 12.18
N GLN A 859 -49.80 10.59 13.38
CA GLN A 859 -50.41 9.74 14.39
C GLN A 859 -51.67 10.42 14.96
N ALA A 860 -52.68 9.61 15.29
CA ALA A 860 -53.88 10.10 15.96
C ALA A 860 -53.48 10.72 17.32
N ALA A 861 -53.88 11.97 17.55
CA ALA A 861 -53.42 12.74 18.69
C ALA A 861 -53.94 12.16 20.02
N GLY A 862 -53.04 11.93 20.98
CA GLY A 862 -53.40 11.54 22.35
C GLY A 862 -52.93 10.14 22.81
N VAL A 863 -52.01 9.48 22.10
CA VAL A 863 -51.42 8.20 22.52
C VAL A 863 -49.89 8.27 22.53
N ASP A 864 -49.28 8.23 23.72
CA ASP A 864 -47.84 8.12 23.91
C ASP A 864 -47.39 6.66 23.78
N LYS A 865 -46.51 6.40 22.82
CA LYS A 865 -45.96 5.07 22.49
C LYS A 865 -44.48 4.92 22.86
N SER A 866 -43.85 5.96 23.42
CA SER A 866 -42.41 6.03 23.68
C SER A 866 -41.92 4.87 24.55
N GLY A 867 -42.60 4.60 25.67
CA GLY A 867 -42.27 3.48 26.57
C GLY A 867 -42.40 2.10 25.91
N LEU A 868 -43.42 1.88 25.09
CA LEU A 868 -43.62 0.61 24.37
C LEU A 868 -42.53 0.40 23.31
N ILE A 869 -42.19 1.44 22.54
CA ILE A 869 -41.10 1.42 21.55
C ILE A 869 -39.76 1.11 22.25
N ALA A 870 -39.48 1.75 23.38
CA ALA A 870 -38.27 1.50 24.15
C ALA A 870 -38.16 0.03 24.63
N LEU A 871 -39.26 -0.56 25.12
CA LEU A 871 -39.29 -1.97 25.54
C LEU A 871 -39.15 -2.94 24.36
N VAL A 872 -39.85 -2.69 23.25
CA VAL A 872 -39.75 -3.53 22.04
C VAL A 872 -38.32 -3.51 21.47
N ASN A 873 -37.67 -2.35 21.43
CA ASN A 873 -36.29 -2.22 20.95
C ASN A 873 -35.29 -2.90 21.92
N LYS A 874 -35.40 -2.61 23.22
CA LYS A 874 -34.55 -3.20 24.27
C LYS A 874 -34.59 -4.73 24.29
N TYR A 875 -35.75 -5.33 23.99
CA TYR A 875 -35.94 -6.77 24.04
C TYR A 875 -35.91 -7.47 22.66
N ALA A 876 -35.69 -6.74 21.57
CA ALA A 876 -35.60 -7.33 20.22
C ALA A 876 -34.37 -8.23 20.01
N GLY A 877 -33.27 -7.99 20.72
CA GLY A 877 -32.00 -8.72 20.59
C GLY A 877 -31.87 -9.99 21.42
N VAL A 878 -32.88 -10.35 22.23
CA VAL A 878 -32.84 -11.55 23.08
C VAL A 878 -32.90 -12.80 22.20
N LYS A 879 -32.13 -13.84 22.54
CA LYS A 879 -32.03 -15.10 21.78
C LYS A 879 -32.57 -16.28 22.61
N GLN A 880 -33.13 -17.28 21.95
CA GLN A 880 -33.74 -18.46 22.60
C GLN A 880 -32.75 -19.35 23.36
N GLY A 881 -31.46 -19.35 22.97
CA GLY A 881 -30.48 -20.38 23.34
C GLY A 881 -30.46 -20.70 24.84
N ASP A 882 -30.46 -19.66 25.67
CA ASP A 882 -30.29 -19.76 27.11
C ASP A 882 -31.59 -20.10 27.88
N TYR A 883 -32.77 -20.04 27.24
CA TYR A 883 -34.08 -20.04 27.90
C TYR A 883 -34.97 -21.22 27.51
N THR A 884 -35.69 -21.77 28.50
CA THR A 884 -36.65 -22.86 28.30
C THR A 884 -37.73 -22.49 27.30
N ASP A 885 -38.04 -23.40 26.37
CA ASP A 885 -38.88 -23.11 25.21
C ASP A 885 -40.32 -22.71 25.62
N ALA A 886 -40.79 -23.19 26.78
CA ALA A 886 -42.07 -22.82 27.37
C ALA A 886 -42.14 -21.40 28.00
N SER A 887 -40.99 -20.84 28.42
CA SER A 887 -40.91 -19.42 28.82
C SER A 887 -40.68 -18.54 27.59
N TRP A 888 -39.86 -19.01 26.66
CA TRP A 888 -39.56 -18.35 25.40
C TRP A 888 -40.80 -18.11 24.53
N ALA A 889 -41.67 -19.12 24.35
CA ALA A 889 -42.90 -18.97 23.58
C ALA A 889 -43.85 -17.88 24.13
N LYS A 890 -43.91 -17.71 25.47
CA LYS A 890 -44.70 -16.67 26.12
C LYS A 890 -44.11 -15.27 25.90
N PHE A 891 -42.79 -15.16 25.95
CA PHE A 891 -42.08 -13.93 25.62
C PHE A 891 -42.26 -13.55 24.14
N GLN A 892 -42.20 -14.51 23.22
CA GLN A 892 -42.47 -14.26 21.80
C GLN A 892 -43.91 -13.81 21.52
N ASP A 893 -44.91 -14.45 22.15
CA ASP A 893 -46.32 -14.01 22.07
C ASP A 893 -46.51 -12.58 22.61
N ALA A 894 -45.94 -12.26 23.77
CA ALA A 894 -45.97 -10.92 24.33
C ALA A 894 -45.26 -9.88 23.44
N LEU A 895 -44.12 -10.23 22.82
CA LEU A 895 -43.41 -9.36 21.88
C LEU A 895 -44.18 -9.15 20.57
N ALA A 896 -44.89 -10.17 20.07
CA ALA A 896 -45.77 -10.05 18.92
C ALA A 896 -46.98 -9.14 19.20
N LYS A 897 -47.60 -9.29 20.38
CA LYS A 897 -48.66 -8.38 20.88
C LYS A 897 -48.16 -6.95 21.05
N ALA A 898 -46.97 -6.76 21.62
CA ALA A 898 -46.34 -5.46 21.79
C ALA A 898 -46.08 -4.76 20.45
N ARG A 899 -45.56 -5.48 19.45
CA ARG A 899 -45.40 -4.96 18.08
C ARG A 899 -46.75 -4.55 17.47
N LYS A 900 -47.80 -5.36 17.61
CA LYS A 900 -49.16 -5.03 17.13
C LYS A 900 -49.79 -3.85 17.90
N ALA A 901 -49.43 -3.65 19.17
CA ALA A 901 -49.89 -2.51 19.96
C ALA A 901 -49.20 -1.18 19.58
N LEU A 902 -48.17 -1.18 18.74
CA LEU A 902 -47.65 0.06 18.13
C LEU A 902 -48.69 0.72 17.21
N ASP A 903 -49.62 -0.05 16.63
CA ASP A 903 -50.75 0.46 15.84
C ASP A 903 -51.96 0.86 16.70
N ALA A 904 -51.88 0.75 18.03
CA ALA A 904 -53.00 1.05 18.93
C ALA A 904 -53.52 2.49 18.81
N THR A 905 -54.83 2.65 18.92
CA THR A 905 -55.52 3.95 18.89
C THR A 905 -55.91 4.45 20.28
N THR A 906 -55.54 3.73 21.36
CA THR A 906 -55.79 4.13 22.75
C THR A 906 -54.58 3.86 23.64
N GLN A 907 -54.37 4.71 24.66
CA GLN A 907 -53.27 4.55 25.62
C GLN A 907 -53.33 3.21 26.38
N ALA A 908 -54.52 2.80 26.80
CA ALA A 908 -54.72 1.56 27.57
C ALA A 908 -54.21 0.29 26.84
N GLN A 909 -54.26 0.26 25.51
CA GLN A 909 -53.70 -0.84 24.70
C GLN A 909 -52.17 -0.83 24.71
N VAL A 910 -51.56 0.36 24.69
CA VAL A 910 -50.09 0.56 24.74
C VAL A 910 -49.54 0.22 26.13
N ASP A 911 -50.21 0.69 27.18
CA ASP A 911 -49.84 0.44 28.58
C ASP A 911 -49.92 -1.06 28.91
N GLN A 912 -51.02 -1.72 28.51
CA GLN A 912 -51.22 -3.14 28.73
C GLN A 912 -50.17 -3.98 27.98
N ALA A 913 -49.87 -3.65 26.72
CA ALA A 913 -48.87 -4.36 25.95
C ALA A 913 -47.44 -4.14 26.48
N SER A 914 -47.13 -2.94 26.97
CA SER A 914 -45.86 -2.63 27.66
C SER A 914 -45.68 -3.48 28.90
N LYS A 915 -46.74 -3.59 29.71
CA LYS A 915 -46.80 -4.38 30.93
C LYS A 915 -46.70 -5.89 30.66
N GLU A 916 -47.39 -6.40 29.64
CA GLU A 916 -47.30 -7.80 29.23
C GLU A 916 -45.89 -8.18 28.74
N LEU A 917 -45.26 -7.34 27.90
CA LEU A 917 -43.92 -7.59 27.39
C LEU A 917 -42.86 -7.59 28.50
N ASP A 918 -42.85 -6.57 29.37
CA ASP A 918 -41.86 -6.48 30.44
C ASP A 918 -42.03 -7.59 31.50
N ALA A 919 -43.28 -7.98 31.80
CA ALA A 919 -43.57 -9.13 32.66
C ALA A 919 -43.12 -10.46 32.01
N ALA A 920 -43.35 -10.65 30.71
CA ALA A 920 -42.94 -11.86 30.00
C ALA A 920 -41.41 -11.98 29.88
N TYR A 921 -40.70 -10.86 29.66
CA TYR A 921 -39.23 -10.82 29.70
C TYR A 921 -38.70 -11.20 31.09
N LYS A 922 -39.26 -10.64 32.16
CA LYS A 922 -38.92 -10.99 33.56
C LYS A 922 -39.30 -12.42 33.96
N ALA A 923 -40.11 -13.11 33.15
CA ALA A 923 -40.51 -14.51 33.36
C ALA A 923 -39.74 -15.50 32.47
N LEU A 924 -38.70 -15.06 31.74
CA LEU A 924 -37.78 -15.95 31.03
C LEU A 924 -37.01 -16.83 32.02
N ALA A 925 -37.14 -18.14 31.88
CA ALA A 925 -36.51 -19.12 32.75
C ALA A 925 -35.39 -19.84 32.00
N THR A 926 -34.16 -19.82 32.54
CA THR A 926 -32.98 -20.41 31.89
C THR A 926 -33.05 -21.94 31.79
N LYS A 927 -32.37 -22.51 30.78
CA LYS A 927 -32.20 -23.97 30.67
C LYS A 927 -31.25 -24.46 31.78
N PRO A 928 -31.54 -25.59 32.46
CA PRO A 928 -30.64 -26.12 33.49
C PRO A 928 -29.24 -26.43 32.93
N GLY A 929 -28.21 -25.80 33.51
CA GLY A 929 -26.82 -26.07 33.16
C GLY A 929 -26.39 -27.45 33.64
N ASN A 930 -25.87 -28.28 32.72
CA ASN A 930 -25.50 -29.66 33.02
C ASN A 930 -24.07 -29.75 33.58
N ASN A 931 -23.92 -29.93 34.90
CA ASN A 931 -22.62 -30.04 35.57
C ASN A 931 -22.63 -31.08 36.70
N GLY A 932 -21.77 -32.10 36.58
CA GLY A 932 -21.18 -32.80 37.74
C GLY A 932 -21.95 -33.97 38.37
N ASN A 933 -21.49 -35.18 38.07
CA ASN A 933 -21.45 -36.42 38.89
C ASN A 933 -22.04 -36.41 40.32
N GLY A 934 -22.72 -37.51 40.70
CA GLY A 934 -22.47 -38.13 42.03
C GLY A 934 -23.66 -38.70 42.81
N GLN A 935 -23.80 -40.04 42.76
CA GLN A 935 -24.28 -40.93 43.85
C GLN A 935 -25.48 -40.55 44.75
N GLN A 936 -26.60 -41.24 44.48
CA GLN A 936 -27.25 -42.23 45.37
C GLN A 936 -27.74 -41.88 46.81
N GLN A 937 -28.96 -42.40 47.06
CA GLN A 937 -29.54 -42.84 48.34
C GLN A 937 -30.03 -41.79 49.37
N GLY A 938 -31.29 -41.95 49.76
CA GLY A 938 -32.00 -41.18 50.79
C GLY A 938 -33.51 -41.47 50.70
N ASN A 939 -34.03 -42.37 51.53
CA ASN A 939 -35.38 -42.93 51.37
C ASN A 939 -36.44 -42.23 52.23
N ALA A 940 -37.66 -42.15 51.68
CA ALA A 940 -38.99 -41.90 52.26
C ALA A 940 -39.16 -41.29 53.68
N GLY A 941 -40.07 -40.30 53.81
CA GLY A 941 -40.81 -40.11 55.06
C GLY A 941 -41.57 -38.78 55.25
N GLY A 942 -42.82 -38.88 55.73
CA GLY A 942 -43.42 -37.88 56.64
C GLY A 942 -44.33 -36.81 56.02
N ALA A 943 -45.57 -36.74 56.50
CA ALA A 943 -46.57 -35.74 56.11
C ALA A 943 -46.70 -34.59 57.14
N GLN A 944 -47.23 -33.45 56.68
CA GLN A 944 -47.99 -32.41 57.41
C GLN A 944 -47.40 -31.66 58.63
N LYS A 945 -47.44 -30.32 58.50
CA LYS A 945 -47.87 -29.26 59.46
C LYS A 945 -48.69 -29.71 60.70
N PRO A 946 -48.80 -28.91 61.82
CA PRO A 946 -48.63 -27.43 61.90
C PRO A 946 -48.06 -26.79 63.21
N GLY A 947 -47.79 -25.47 63.17
CA GLY A 947 -47.94 -24.52 64.31
C GLY A 947 -46.74 -24.31 65.26
N ASN A 948 -46.70 -23.30 66.15
CA ASN A 948 -47.45 -22.02 66.29
C ASN A 948 -46.75 -21.07 67.31
N SER A 949 -47.31 -19.87 67.58
CA SER A 949 -47.03 -18.83 68.63
C SER A 949 -46.02 -17.70 68.27
N GLY A 950 -46.18 -16.44 68.74
CA GLY A 950 -47.38 -15.80 69.31
C GLY A 950 -47.17 -14.51 70.15
N GLN A 951 -47.76 -13.36 69.72
CA GLN A 951 -47.99 -12.09 70.47
C GLN A 951 -46.71 -11.31 70.94
N GLN A 952 -46.71 -9.98 71.25
CA GLN A 952 -47.71 -8.89 71.23
C GLN A 952 -47.03 -7.49 71.15
N ALA A 953 -47.72 -6.46 70.60
CA ALA A 953 -47.62 -4.98 70.87
C ALA A 953 -46.23 -4.25 70.73
N ALA A 954 -46.08 -2.96 70.42
CA ALA A 954 -46.87 -1.83 69.83
C ALA A 954 -45.86 -0.64 69.65
N ASP A 955 -46.06 0.55 69.06
CA ASP A 955 -47.12 1.29 68.31
C ASP A 955 -46.36 2.40 67.48
N GLY A 956 -46.88 3.47 66.85
CA GLY A 956 -48.23 4.02 66.64
C GLY A 956 -48.19 5.47 66.11
N ASP A 957 -49.21 5.91 65.34
CA ASP A 957 -49.45 7.27 64.78
C ASP A 957 -48.42 7.83 63.74
N SER A 958 -48.71 8.73 62.77
CA SER A 958 -49.93 9.51 62.46
C SER A 958 -50.12 9.82 60.95
N SER A 959 -51.27 10.38 60.57
CA SER A 959 -51.70 10.88 59.22
C SER A 959 -52.00 12.41 59.30
N PRO A 960 -52.52 13.20 58.30
CA PRO A 960 -53.24 12.83 57.05
C PRO A 960 -53.14 13.80 55.80
N LYS A 961 -54.09 13.56 54.88
CA LYS A 961 -54.66 14.36 53.73
C LYS A 961 -55.24 15.76 54.13
N PRO A 962 -56.00 16.56 53.30
CA PRO A 962 -56.74 16.36 52.02
C PRO A 962 -56.21 17.29 50.86
N THR A 963 -56.89 17.94 49.88
CA THR A 963 -58.27 18.24 49.33
C THR A 963 -58.04 18.94 47.94
N ASN A 964 -58.94 19.34 47.02
CA ASN A 964 -60.25 18.99 46.42
C ASN A 964 -60.44 19.92 45.16
N GLY A 965 -61.41 19.84 44.22
CA GLY A 965 -62.53 18.92 43.94
C GLY A 965 -63.55 19.50 42.92
N ASN A 966 -64.58 18.71 42.54
CA ASN A 966 -65.85 19.06 41.83
C ASN A 966 -65.86 19.48 40.33
N ALA A 967 -66.95 19.28 39.53
CA ALA A 967 -68.08 18.32 39.58
C ALA A 967 -69.02 18.35 38.33
N SER A 968 -69.58 17.17 37.93
CA SER A 968 -70.86 16.96 37.18
C SER A 968 -70.98 17.45 35.69
N ASN A 969 -71.93 17.05 34.81
CA ASN A 969 -73.11 16.15 34.89
C ASN A 969 -73.58 15.64 33.48
N ALA A 970 -74.31 14.48 33.40
CA ALA A 970 -75.32 14.06 32.37
C ALA A 970 -74.96 13.98 30.84
N THR A 971 -75.69 13.32 29.90
CA THR A 971 -76.50 12.06 29.78
C THR A 971 -76.76 11.71 28.28
N ASP A 972 -77.09 10.45 27.95
CA ASP A 972 -77.74 9.94 26.70
C ASP A 972 -76.91 9.99 25.36
N GLY A 973 -77.11 9.17 24.31
CA GLY A 973 -77.96 7.98 24.06
C GLY A 973 -77.78 7.41 22.62
N GLY A 974 -78.09 6.11 22.36
CA GLY A 974 -78.23 5.57 20.97
C GLY A 974 -77.62 4.19 20.60
N LYS A 975 -78.42 3.33 19.93
CA LYS A 975 -78.14 2.03 19.21
C LYS A 975 -79.13 1.95 18.01
N PRO A 976 -78.99 1.14 16.91
CA PRO A 976 -78.72 -0.32 16.78
C PRO A 976 -77.57 -0.71 15.79
N ASN A 977 -77.07 -1.95 15.59
CA ASN A 977 -77.64 -3.27 15.15
C ASN A 977 -78.06 -3.27 13.63
N THR A 978 -77.87 -4.27 12.75
CA THR A 978 -77.86 -5.76 12.84
C THR A 978 -77.04 -6.52 11.74
N ASN A 979 -76.83 -7.83 11.99
CA ASN A 979 -76.35 -8.95 11.12
C ASN A 979 -76.84 -9.07 9.65
N GLY A 980 -76.11 -9.85 8.82
CA GLY A 980 -76.66 -11.08 8.19
C GLY A 980 -76.47 -11.37 6.68
N GLY A 981 -76.06 -12.62 6.33
CA GLY A 981 -76.19 -13.28 5.00
C GLY A 981 -75.10 -12.93 3.94
N ALA A 982 -74.50 -13.79 3.09
CA ALA A 982 -74.56 -15.22 2.70
C ALA A 982 -75.14 -15.54 1.29
N LEU A 983 -74.36 -16.31 0.49
CA LEU A 983 -74.67 -16.89 -0.85
C LEU A 983 -74.74 -15.87 -2.04
N GLY A 984 -74.44 -16.21 -3.30
CA GLY A 984 -73.94 -17.47 -3.88
C GLY A 984 -73.53 -17.39 -5.38
N ARG A 985 -72.84 -18.43 -5.86
CA ARG A 985 -72.16 -18.67 -7.17
C ARG A 985 -72.98 -18.48 -8.48
N THR A 986 -72.28 -18.12 -9.57
CA THR A 986 -71.99 -18.89 -10.85
C THR A 986 -70.98 -18.05 -11.69
N GLY A 987 -70.12 -18.53 -12.62
CA GLY A 987 -70.12 -19.63 -13.62
C GLY A 987 -70.20 -18.99 -15.03
N THR A 988 -69.46 -19.31 -16.11
CA THR A 988 -68.48 -20.36 -16.55
C THR A 988 -67.66 -19.76 -17.75
N ALA A 989 -66.63 -20.33 -18.41
CA ALA A 989 -66.33 -21.70 -18.89
C ALA A 989 -64.82 -21.84 -19.31
N VAL A 990 -64.14 -22.99 -19.11
CA VAL A 990 -63.80 -24.07 -20.10
C VAL A 990 -62.53 -23.83 -20.97
N ALA A 991 -61.61 -24.78 -21.23
CA ALA A 991 -61.20 -26.06 -20.57
C ALA A 991 -59.89 -26.61 -21.21
N GLY A 992 -59.16 -27.55 -20.56
CA GLY A 992 -57.96 -28.19 -21.16
C GLY A 992 -57.14 -29.17 -20.29
N LEU A 993 -57.73 -30.31 -19.89
CA LEU A 993 -57.18 -31.65 -19.50
C LEU A 993 -55.73 -31.78 -18.91
N VAL A 994 -55.48 -32.35 -17.70
CA VAL A 994 -55.74 -33.73 -17.14
C VAL A 994 -54.83 -34.80 -17.79
N THR A 995 -54.00 -35.64 -17.11
CA THR A 995 -53.99 -36.33 -15.77
C THR A 995 -52.50 -36.44 -15.24
N ALA A 996 -51.97 -37.15 -14.23
CA ALA A 996 -52.36 -38.21 -13.25
C ALA A 996 -51.44 -38.24 -11.96
N LEU A 997 -51.36 -39.37 -11.24
CA LEU A 997 -50.57 -39.65 -9.99
C LEU A 997 -49.55 -40.79 -10.19
N VAL A 998 -48.51 -40.88 -9.32
CA VAL A 998 -48.27 -41.96 -8.32
C VAL A 998 -46.93 -41.76 -7.57
N LEU A 999 -46.84 -42.23 -6.31
CA LEU A 999 -45.66 -42.18 -5.42
C LEU A 999 -44.83 -43.48 -5.47
N LEU A 1000 -43.51 -43.42 -5.21
CA LEU A 1000 -42.84 -44.25 -4.17
C LEU A 1000 -41.35 -43.90 -3.96
N THR A 1001 -40.75 -44.52 -2.94
CA THR A 1001 -39.43 -44.22 -2.32
C THR A 1001 -38.29 -45.13 -2.78
N GLY A 1002 -37.03 -44.67 -2.67
CA GLY A 1002 -35.85 -45.54 -2.72
C GLY A 1002 -34.54 -44.81 -2.37
N ALA A 1003 -33.61 -45.51 -1.71
CA ALA A 1003 -32.27 -45.02 -1.37
C ALA A 1003 -31.19 -45.97 -1.91
N GLY A 1004 -29.94 -45.51 -2.10
CA GLY A 1004 -28.84 -46.39 -2.49
C GLY A 1004 -27.51 -45.70 -2.84
N THR A 1005 -26.52 -45.84 -1.96
CA THR A 1005 -25.09 -45.59 -2.27
C THR A 1005 -24.43 -46.85 -2.83
N ALA A 1006 -23.60 -46.74 -3.87
CA ALA A 1006 -22.70 -47.82 -4.30
C ALA A 1006 -21.41 -47.30 -4.97
N PHE A 1007 -20.33 -48.08 -4.82
CA PHE A 1007 -18.99 -47.86 -5.37
C PHE A 1007 -18.77 -48.71 -6.64
N ILE A 1008 -17.60 -48.57 -7.30
CA ILE A 1008 -16.94 -49.39 -8.38
C ILE A 1008 -16.50 -48.46 -9.53
N VAL A 1009 -15.22 -48.22 -9.86
CA VAL A 1009 -13.98 -49.03 -10.03
C VAL A 1009 -13.82 -49.68 -11.42
N ARG A 1010 -12.96 -49.06 -12.26
CA ARG A 1010 -12.17 -49.60 -13.40
C ARG A 1010 -12.57 -50.97 -14.03
N ARG A 1011 -12.74 -50.99 -15.36
CA ARG A 1011 -11.72 -51.49 -16.33
C ARG A 1011 -12.06 -51.35 -17.84
N ARG A 1012 -11.07 -50.79 -18.57
CA ARG A 1012 -10.55 -51.15 -19.92
C ARG A 1012 -11.49 -51.52 -21.11
N ARG A 1013 -11.26 -50.79 -22.21
CA ARG A 1013 -11.09 -51.22 -23.63
C ARG A 1013 -12.21 -52.03 -24.30
N ALA A 1014 -12.75 -51.45 -25.38
CA ALA A 1014 -12.22 -51.77 -26.70
C ALA A 1014 -11.34 -50.59 -27.16
#